data_AF-A0A5C6MLP1-F1
#
_entry.id   AF-A0A5C6MLP1-F1
#
_cell.length_a   1.000
_cell.length_b   1.000
_cell.length_c   1.000
_cell.angle_alpha   90.00
_cell.angle_beta   90.00
_cell.angle_gamma   90.00
#
_symmetry.space_group_name_H-M   'P 1'
#
loop_
_entity.id
_entity.type
_entity.pdbx_description
1 polymer ?
#
loop_
_entity_poly.entity_id
_entity_poly.type
_entity_poly.pdbx_seq_one_letter_code
_entity_poly.pdbx_strand_id
1 'polypeptide(L)'
;MVGGCSRKQQCQRHSQPNQWFWSFEATSQCVNVQNLQPASQSRAEQNQVTLSVVQLPVLTEAESLSCVFGLLPPQPAVITGTSITCQSPVPELLPPMPTGSDHMILPVSLVFGHVTIATSNMTFYDCGAVSRLNQSSQCLACVTSVWRCNWCPLDQLCTHNHSCPNQHVILSQRESPGPTSCPLVFGLQSSALVPLGMTTSLVLRGRNLDVYTDEAPYECVVEIEGVQHRLAATVEKSHDNTDTFICSPHQFQFALSQLQYSVPIYLCRGERRIDASPGLRLQLYDCSAGQSDCSQCRAVPEEYGCVWCPGSPSPGCVYNQSCSRTPEDSCPPPQITQVQPLSGPLEGSILVTISGSNLGMRYHDVVGGITVAGVPCPPQAEGYHISTRVVCELQPSGKQREGPVMVRVGAAPPGESRQVFTYQDPQILSLVPDKGPVSGGTQLTIRGQQLLTGQKSDLRAFLGVQSCYSATAAASAAATAATTAATATTATTADSATTTTATAATAAASAAATAATTAATATTATTADSATTTTATAATATTAAAATATTTAAATTAAATTAATATIATTADSATTTAATAATAATATTATAAPTATTAATATTAAATAASAATATTAAAAAATTAATAATATTAAATAASAATATTAAAAAATTAATAATATTAAATAASAATATTAAATTVAATATTAAAATAAASATATTCTMLVLVSQALSIVIV
;
A
#
# COMPACT_ATOMS: atom_id res chain seq x y z
N MET A 1 55.51 7.42 25.03
CA MET A 1 54.41 8.08 25.77
C MET A 1 53.65 7.06 26.61
N VAL A 2 52.89 7.47 27.64
CA VAL A 2 52.19 6.54 28.58
C VAL A 2 50.71 6.30 28.22
N GLY A 3 50.05 7.23 27.53
CA GLY A 3 48.67 7.02 27.04
C GLY A 3 47.57 7.01 28.10
N GLY A 4 47.82 7.55 29.30
CA GLY A 4 46.85 7.55 30.39
C GLY A 4 46.94 8.78 31.31
N CYS A 5 45.85 9.06 32.02
CA CYS A 5 45.77 10.17 32.96
C CYS A 5 46.70 9.93 34.17
N SER A 6 47.54 10.91 34.48
CA SER A 6 48.51 10.84 35.59
C SER A 6 48.88 12.25 36.08
N ARG A 7 49.38 12.36 37.32
CA ARG A 7 49.86 13.64 37.86
C ARG A 7 51.06 14.11 37.04
N LYS A 8 51.24 15.43 36.87
CA LYS A 8 52.34 16.02 36.06
C LYS A 8 53.71 15.36 36.30
N GLN A 9 54.10 15.20 37.56
CA GLN A 9 55.37 14.60 37.96
C GLN A 9 55.51 13.08 37.69
N GLN A 10 54.40 12.37 37.45
CA GLN A 10 54.39 10.96 37.04
C GLN A 10 54.48 10.79 35.52
N CYS A 11 54.19 11.85 34.76
CA CYS A 11 54.35 11.86 33.31
C CYS A 11 55.82 12.13 32.94
N GLN A 12 56.44 11.17 32.25
CA GLN A 12 57.81 11.32 31.74
C GLN A 12 57.86 12.41 30.65
N ARG A 13 58.92 13.22 30.67
CA ARG A 13 59.13 14.36 29.74
C ARG A 13 58.02 15.44 29.76
N HIS A 14 57.20 15.54 30.82
CA HIS A 14 56.09 16.51 30.96
C HIS A 14 56.47 18.01 30.84
N SER A 15 57.77 18.33 30.78
CA SER A 15 58.31 19.67 30.57
C SER A 15 58.44 20.05 29.09
N GLN A 16 58.31 19.08 28.17
CA GLN A 16 58.32 19.32 26.72
C GLN A 16 56.93 19.75 26.22
N PRO A 17 56.84 20.57 25.16
CA PRO A 17 55.57 21.02 24.60
C PRO A 17 54.71 19.83 24.15
N ASN A 18 53.39 19.95 24.36
CA ASN A 18 52.37 18.96 24.02
C ASN A 18 52.54 17.57 24.68
N GLN A 19 53.51 17.37 25.59
CA GLN A 19 53.77 16.05 26.19
C GLN A 19 52.86 15.70 27.37
N TRP A 20 52.20 16.70 27.98
CA TRP A 20 51.21 16.55 29.05
C TRP A 20 50.24 17.73 29.04
N PHE A 21 48.94 17.47 29.25
CA PHE A 21 47.86 18.46 29.21
C PHE A 21 47.14 18.53 30.57
N TRP A 22 46.60 19.69 30.92
CA TRP A 22 45.94 19.91 32.22
C TRP A 22 44.41 19.82 32.10
N SER A 23 43.81 18.81 32.72
CA SER A 23 42.41 18.44 32.54
C SER A 23 41.37 19.38 33.19
N PHE A 24 41.80 20.43 33.88
CA PHE A 24 40.93 21.34 34.64
C PHE A 24 40.79 22.75 34.03
N GLU A 25 41.53 23.05 32.97
CA GLU A 25 41.53 24.37 32.34
C GLU A 25 40.64 24.37 31.09
N ALA A 26 39.66 25.26 31.04
CA ALA A 26 38.61 25.25 30.01
C ALA A 26 39.10 25.47 28.56
N THR A 27 40.34 25.95 28.38
CA THR A 27 41.01 26.11 27.09
C THR A 27 41.94 24.94 26.72
N SER A 28 42.23 24.03 27.66
CA SER A 28 43.09 22.86 27.44
C SER A 28 42.32 21.73 26.74
N GLN A 29 42.21 21.82 25.41
CA GLN A 29 41.69 20.73 24.58
C GLN A 29 42.68 19.57 24.50
N CYS A 30 42.15 18.34 24.39
CA CYS A 30 42.94 17.14 24.10
C CYS A 30 43.41 17.12 22.63
N VAL A 31 44.52 16.42 22.38
CA VAL A 31 45.04 16.21 21.02
C VAL A 31 43.96 15.58 20.13
N ASN A 32 43.63 16.25 19.03
CA ASN A 32 42.61 15.81 18.09
C ASN A 32 43.05 16.08 16.64
N VAL A 33 42.48 15.33 15.71
CA VAL A 33 42.61 15.54 14.26
C VAL A 33 41.71 16.71 13.87
N GLN A 34 42.29 17.86 13.53
CA GLN A 34 41.53 19.05 13.11
C GLN A 34 41.03 18.94 11.67
N ASN A 35 41.74 18.21 10.81
CA ASN A 35 41.34 17.95 9.44
C ASN A 35 41.86 16.58 8.97
N LEU A 36 41.11 15.94 8.08
CA LEU A 36 41.43 14.66 7.45
C LEU A 36 41.18 14.80 5.94
N GLN A 37 42.23 14.67 5.13
CA GLN A 37 42.14 14.87 3.68
C GLN A 37 42.80 13.70 2.92
N PRO A 38 42.06 12.97 2.06
CA PRO A 38 40.61 13.05 1.86
C PRO A 38 39.84 12.49 3.07
N ALA A 39 38.67 13.07 3.39
CA ALA A 39 37.76 12.51 4.40
C ALA A 39 36.95 11.30 3.87
N SER A 40 36.83 11.17 2.55
CA SER A 40 36.13 10.08 1.87
C SER A 40 36.84 9.67 0.58
N GLN A 41 36.97 8.37 0.30
CA GLN A 41 37.56 7.86 -0.95
C GLN A 41 36.83 6.63 -1.51
N SER A 42 37.09 6.30 -2.77
CA SER A 42 36.69 5.03 -3.38
C SER A 42 37.33 3.86 -2.65
N ARG A 43 36.56 2.82 -2.30
CA ARG A 43 37.10 1.59 -1.69
C ARG A 43 38.01 0.77 -2.61
N ALA A 44 38.07 1.11 -3.90
CA ALA A 44 38.93 0.46 -4.89
C ALA A 44 40.28 1.16 -5.08
N GLU A 45 40.48 2.33 -4.47
CA GLU A 45 41.73 3.09 -4.55
C GLU A 45 42.58 2.93 -3.29
N GLN A 46 43.91 3.03 -3.46
CA GLN A 46 44.83 3.26 -2.36
C GLN A 46 45.48 4.65 -2.49
N ASN A 47 45.11 5.58 -1.62
CA ASN A 47 45.53 6.98 -1.68
C ASN A 47 46.36 7.37 -0.47
N GLN A 48 47.08 8.50 -0.56
CA GLN A 48 47.72 9.12 0.59
C GLN A 48 46.72 9.96 1.38
N VAL A 49 46.64 9.71 2.68
CA VAL A 49 45.73 10.34 3.63
C VAL A 49 46.53 11.26 4.55
N THR A 50 46.11 12.52 4.64
CA THR A 50 46.75 13.56 5.45
C THR A 50 45.89 13.90 6.66
N LEU A 51 46.46 13.81 7.86
CA LEU A 51 45.84 14.22 9.12
C LEU A 51 46.52 15.50 9.61
N SER A 52 45.75 16.53 9.96
CA SER A 52 46.27 17.76 10.58
C SER A 52 46.07 17.70 12.10
N VAL A 53 47.17 17.66 12.86
CA VAL A 53 47.17 17.62 14.33
C VAL A 53 48.12 18.69 14.85
N VAL A 54 47.58 19.74 15.46
CA VAL A 54 48.37 20.90 15.93
C VAL A 54 49.15 20.59 17.21
N GLN A 55 48.56 19.83 18.12
CA GLN A 55 49.12 19.52 19.44
C GLN A 55 49.94 18.21 19.45
N LEU A 56 50.77 17.97 18.43
CA LEU A 56 51.65 16.79 18.41
C LEU A 56 52.72 16.88 19.51
N PRO A 57 52.91 15.84 20.34
CA PRO A 57 54.04 15.74 21.26
C PRO A 57 55.36 15.54 20.50
N VAL A 58 56.46 16.10 21.03
CA VAL A 58 57.78 15.94 20.43
C VAL A 58 58.24 14.48 20.47
N LEU A 59 58.76 14.00 19.34
CA LEU A 59 59.32 12.66 19.18
C LEU A 59 60.85 12.73 19.11
N THR A 60 61.53 11.64 19.47
CA THR A 60 62.97 11.43 19.24
C THR A 60 63.20 10.61 17.96
N GLU A 61 64.45 10.50 17.49
CA GLU A 61 64.78 9.85 16.20
C GLU A 61 64.40 8.36 16.13
N ALA A 62 64.22 7.69 17.27
CA ALA A 62 63.76 6.30 17.37
C ALA A 62 62.25 6.16 17.65
N GLU A 63 61.51 7.27 17.76
CA GLU A 63 60.08 7.32 18.07
C GLU A 63 59.26 7.63 16.82
N SER A 64 58.57 6.64 16.27
CA SER A 64 57.67 6.79 15.12
C SER A 64 56.18 6.80 15.50
N LEU A 65 55.35 7.28 14.58
CA LEU A 65 53.89 7.13 14.62
C LEU A 65 53.42 6.21 13.48
N SER A 66 52.21 5.69 13.62
CA SER A 66 51.50 4.94 12.59
C SER A 66 50.03 5.34 12.52
N CYS A 67 49.39 5.15 11.36
CA CYS A 67 47.94 5.20 11.23
C CYS A 67 47.34 3.79 11.26
N VAL A 68 46.35 3.56 12.13
CA VAL A 68 45.55 2.34 12.19
C VAL A 68 44.16 2.65 11.65
N PHE A 69 43.71 1.90 10.65
CA PHE A 69 42.39 2.06 10.02
C PHE A 69 41.46 0.96 10.54
N GLY A 70 40.54 1.28 11.44
CA GLY A 70 39.69 0.28 12.10
C GLY A 70 40.51 -0.71 12.92
N LEU A 71 40.57 -1.96 12.46
CA LEU A 71 41.35 -3.06 13.05
C LEU A 71 42.47 -3.56 12.12
N LEU A 72 42.80 -2.81 11.07
CA LEU A 72 43.76 -3.21 10.04
C LEU A 72 45.22 -2.91 10.45
N PRO A 73 46.22 -3.57 9.84
CA PRO A 73 47.64 -3.41 10.21
C PRO A 73 48.11 -1.94 10.15
N PRO A 74 48.92 -1.49 11.14
CA PRO A 74 49.37 -0.10 11.22
C PRO A 74 50.21 0.28 10.00
N GLN A 75 49.82 1.37 9.35
CA GLN A 75 50.57 1.98 8.24
C GLN A 75 51.59 2.99 8.78
N PRO A 76 52.84 3.00 8.30
CA PRO A 76 53.86 3.93 8.78
C PRO A 76 53.47 5.38 8.46
N ALA A 77 53.69 6.27 9.43
CA ALA A 77 53.33 7.68 9.29
C ALA A 77 54.56 8.56 9.03
N VAL A 78 54.47 9.45 8.05
CA VAL A 78 55.47 10.50 7.77
C VAL A 78 54.97 11.81 8.35
N ILE A 79 55.83 12.54 9.08
CA ILE A 79 55.43 13.73 9.84
C ILE A 79 56.15 14.96 9.28
N THR A 80 55.36 15.95 8.86
CA THR A 80 55.83 17.21 8.28
C THR A 80 55.16 18.38 9.03
N GLY A 81 55.82 18.87 10.07
CA GLY A 81 55.24 19.88 10.97
C GLY A 81 54.03 19.34 11.74
N THR A 82 52.86 19.94 11.53
CA THR A 82 51.57 19.50 12.11
C THR A 82 50.78 18.55 11.20
N SER A 83 51.32 18.20 10.03
CA SER A 83 50.69 17.27 9.08
C SER A 83 51.32 15.89 9.20
N ILE A 84 50.48 14.86 9.32
CA ILE A 84 50.87 13.46 9.28
C ILE A 84 50.33 12.87 7.97
N THR A 85 51.17 12.24 7.15
CA THR A 85 50.73 11.48 5.98
C THR A 85 50.91 9.98 6.17
N CYS A 86 49.90 9.22 5.75
CA CYS A 86 49.84 7.77 5.81
C CYS A 86 49.21 7.25 4.52
N GLN A 87 49.58 6.05 4.06
CA GLN A 87 48.81 5.39 3.00
C GLN A 87 47.50 4.82 3.56
N SER A 88 46.42 4.85 2.78
CA SER A 88 45.21 4.08 3.10
C SER A 88 45.48 2.57 3.02
N PRO A 89 44.62 1.71 3.56
CA PRO A 89 44.68 0.27 3.32
C PRO A 89 44.54 -0.06 1.82
N VAL A 90 45.04 -1.23 1.41
CA VAL A 90 44.76 -1.80 0.08
C VAL A 90 43.33 -2.37 0.02
N PRO A 91 42.67 -2.37 -1.16
CA PRO A 91 41.28 -2.80 -1.29
C PRO A 91 40.97 -4.21 -0.76
N GLU A 92 41.89 -5.18 -0.87
CA GLU A 92 41.68 -6.56 -0.41
C GLU A 92 41.69 -6.72 1.11
N LEU A 93 42.27 -5.75 1.84
CA LEU A 93 42.26 -5.72 3.30
C LEU A 93 41.06 -4.95 3.88
N LEU A 94 40.31 -4.22 3.05
CA LEU A 94 39.14 -3.47 3.53
C LEU A 94 37.98 -4.43 3.87
N PRO A 95 37.22 -4.19 4.96
CA PRO A 95 36.05 -4.99 5.30
C PRO A 95 35.00 -5.07 4.17
N PRO A 96 34.14 -6.10 4.18
CA PRO A 96 32.96 -6.13 3.32
C PRO A 96 32.00 -5.00 3.67
N MET A 97 31.26 -4.52 2.66
CA MET A 97 30.28 -3.45 2.83
C MET A 97 29.12 -3.89 3.74
N PRO A 98 28.59 -3.01 4.61
CA PRO A 98 27.36 -3.30 5.36
C PRO A 98 26.20 -3.61 4.43
N THR A 99 25.39 -4.61 4.78
CA THR A 99 24.23 -5.03 3.97
C THR A 99 23.26 -3.87 3.77
N GLY A 100 22.98 -3.49 2.52
CA GLY A 100 22.12 -2.36 2.19
C GLY A 100 22.81 -0.98 2.16
N SER A 101 24.14 -0.91 2.34
CA SER A 101 24.91 0.35 2.31
C SER A 101 25.79 0.49 1.06
N ASP A 102 25.93 1.72 0.58
CA ASP A 102 26.88 2.13 -0.47
C ASP A 102 28.23 2.62 0.07
N HIS A 103 28.34 2.82 1.38
CA HIS A 103 29.55 3.27 2.07
C HIS A 103 29.78 2.53 3.41
N MET A 104 31.02 2.60 3.89
CA MET A 104 31.41 2.21 5.25
C MET A 104 32.30 3.28 5.87
N ILE A 105 32.35 3.35 7.20
CA ILE A 105 33.16 4.32 7.93
C ILE A 105 34.17 3.56 8.79
N LEU A 106 35.46 3.86 8.65
CA LEU A 106 36.54 3.31 9.46
C LEU A 106 37.16 4.40 10.33
N PRO A 107 37.38 4.16 11.64
CA PRO A 107 38.11 5.09 12.49
C PRO A 107 39.60 5.06 12.15
N VAL A 108 40.18 6.20 11.76
CA VAL A 108 41.60 6.39 11.52
C VAL A 108 42.23 6.89 12.81
N SER A 109 42.97 6.00 13.48
CA SER A 109 43.63 6.28 14.75
C SER A 109 45.12 6.51 14.54
N LEU A 110 45.62 7.67 14.97
CA LEU A 110 47.05 7.98 15.02
C LEU A 110 47.62 7.36 16.29
N VAL A 111 48.53 6.39 16.15
CA VAL A 111 49.08 5.60 17.27
C VAL A 111 50.58 5.81 17.46
N PHE A 112 51.00 5.78 18.72
CA PHE A 112 52.38 5.68 19.17
C PHE A 112 52.56 4.32 19.86
N GLY A 113 53.18 3.34 19.19
CA GLY A 113 53.22 1.96 19.67
C GLY A 113 51.81 1.39 19.88
N HIS A 114 51.41 1.19 21.14
CA HIS A 114 50.07 0.72 21.52
C HIS A 114 49.13 1.84 22.02
N VAL A 115 49.57 3.10 22.01
CA VAL A 115 48.80 4.25 22.51
C VAL A 115 48.16 5.00 21.35
N THR A 116 46.83 5.03 21.28
CA THR A 116 46.10 5.98 20.42
C THR A 116 46.24 7.39 20.96
N ILE A 117 46.74 8.31 20.12
CA ILE A 117 46.88 9.74 20.43
C ILE A 117 45.59 10.49 20.08
N ALA A 118 45.06 10.25 18.89
CA ALA A 118 43.86 10.89 18.35
C ALA A 118 43.19 9.98 17.31
N THR A 119 41.89 10.12 17.12
CA THR A 119 41.10 9.34 16.16
C THR A 119 40.18 10.27 15.37
N SER A 120 40.08 10.04 14.06
CA SER A 120 39.06 10.63 13.18
C SER A 120 38.30 9.51 12.44
N ASN A 121 37.27 9.85 11.67
CA ASN A 121 36.50 8.90 10.87
C ASN A 121 36.72 9.16 9.38
N MET A 122 36.95 8.08 8.61
CA MET A 122 37.13 8.13 7.15
C MET A 122 36.10 7.25 6.45
N THR A 123 35.49 7.76 5.39
CA THR A 123 34.45 7.04 4.64
C THR A 123 35.01 6.37 3.39
N PHE A 124 34.71 5.09 3.19
CA PHE A 124 35.05 4.32 1.99
C PHE A 124 33.76 3.97 1.26
N TYR A 125 33.61 4.42 0.01
CA TYR A 125 32.38 4.23 -0.78
C TYR A 125 32.57 3.26 -1.96
N ASP A 126 31.46 2.66 -2.40
CA ASP A 126 31.38 1.72 -3.54
C ASP A 126 30.35 2.26 -4.56
N CYS A 127 30.82 2.90 -5.63
CA CYS A 127 29.95 3.37 -6.71
C CYS A 127 29.11 2.24 -7.33
N GLY A 128 29.67 1.02 -7.42
CA GLY A 128 28.92 -0.14 -7.89
C GLY A 128 27.77 -0.52 -6.94
N ALA A 129 27.91 -0.28 -5.64
CA ALA A 129 26.83 -0.50 -4.68
C ALA A 129 25.67 0.49 -4.87
N VAL A 130 25.97 1.76 -5.21
CA VAL A 130 24.94 2.79 -5.48
C VAL A 130 23.97 2.32 -6.55
N SER A 131 24.44 1.77 -7.67
CA SER A 131 23.57 1.26 -8.74
C SER A 131 22.86 -0.05 -8.33
N ARG A 132 23.58 -1.00 -7.70
CA ARG A 132 23.01 -2.29 -7.25
C ARG A 132 21.85 -2.13 -6.25
N LEU A 133 21.88 -1.07 -5.42
CA LEU A 133 20.81 -0.73 -4.47
C LEU A 133 19.60 -0.03 -5.14
N ASN A 134 19.79 0.56 -6.32
CA ASN A 134 18.79 1.40 -7.02
C ASN A 134 18.42 0.81 -8.40
N GLN A 135 18.03 -0.47 -8.41
CA GLN A 135 17.87 -1.28 -9.64
C GLN A 135 16.92 -0.72 -10.70
N SER A 136 15.97 0.15 -10.31
CA SER A 136 14.98 0.78 -11.22
C SER A 136 15.47 2.10 -11.85
N SER A 137 16.56 2.67 -11.35
CA SER A 137 17.11 3.96 -11.81
C SER A 137 18.61 4.04 -11.54
N GLN A 138 19.37 3.19 -12.22
CA GLN A 138 20.79 2.94 -11.92
C GLN A 138 21.69 4.09 -12.38
N CYS A 139 21.42 4.66 -13.56
CA CYS A 139 22.16 5.83 -14.04
C CYS A 139 21.92 7.01 -13.13
N LEU A 140 20.65 7.33 -12.86
CA LEU A 140 20.24 8.48 -12.07
C LEU A 140 20.79 8.39 -10.64
N ALA A 141 20.65 7.24 -9.98
CA ALA A 141 21.22 7.05 -8.64
C ALA A 141 22.76 7.18 -8.63
N CYS A 142 23.44 6.69 -9.66
CA CYS A 142 24.88 6.82 -9.81
C CYS A 142 25.33 8.29 -9.89
N VAL A 143 24.82 9.03 -10.87
CA VAL A 143 25.32 10.40 -11.17
C VAL A 143 24.74 11.49 -10.25
N THR A 144 23.69 11.18 -9.50
CA THR A 144 23.20 12.03 -8.39
C THR A 144 23.79 11.68 -7.03
N SER A 145 24.65 10.66 -6.95
CA SER A 145 25.28 10.22 -5.70
C SER A 145 26.20 11.30 -5.11
N VAL A 146 26.17 11.42 -3.78
CA VAL A 146 27.08 12.28 -3.01
C VAL A 146 28.55 11.95 -3.21
N TRP A 147 28.86 10.70 -3.61
CA TRP A 147 30.21 10.20 -3.89
C TRP A 147 30.76 10.62 -5.26
N ARG A 148 29.99 11.37 -6.07
CA ARG A 148 30.34 11.83 -7.43
C ARG A 148 30.71 10.69 -8.39
N CYS A 149 29.96 9.60 -8.32
CA CYS A 149 30.12 8.50 -9.26
C CYS A 149 29.69 8.91 -10.68
N ASN A 150 30.31 8.29 -11.68
CA ASN A 150 30.01 8.44 -13.10
C ASN A 150 29.43 7.14 -13.64
N TRP A 151 28.54 7.22 -14.63
CA TRP A 151 27.84 6.08 -15.20
C TRP A 151 28.33 5.76 -16.62
N CYS A 152 28.46 4.47 -16.91
CA CYS A 152 28.84 3.92 -18.20
C CYS A 152 27.65 3.16 -18.80
N PRO A 153 26.86 3.75 -19.73
CA PRO A 153 25.61 3.16 -20.23
C PRO A 153 25.81 1.81 -20.93
N LEU A 154 26.83 1.71 -21.77
CA LEU A 154 27.14 0.50 -22.54
C LEU A 154 27.60 -0.66 -21.64
N ASP A 155 28.34 -0.32 -20.57
CA ASP A 155 28.89 -1.27 -19.60
C ASP A 155 27.93 -1.59 -18.42
N GLN A 156 26.83 -0.84 -18.28
CA GLN A 156 25.94 -0.84 -17.09
C GLN A 156 26.69 -0.65 -15.75
N LEU A 157 27.77 0.14 -15.79
CA LEU A 157 28.70 0.28 -14.66
C LEU A 157 28.60 1.66 -14.03
N CYS A 158 28.34 1.70 -12.73
CA CYS A 158 28.58 2.89 -11.91
C CYS A 158 30.01 2.84 -11.33
N THR A 159 30.82 3.85 -11.63
CA THR A 159 32.24 3.88 -11.30
C THR A 159 32.67 5.22 -10.67
N HIS A 160 33.85 5.25 -10.05
CA HIS A 160 34.52 6.47 -9.60
C HIS A 160 35.45 7.03 -10.68
N ASN A 161 35.80 6.25 -11.70
CA ASN A 161 36.65 6.67 -12.80
C ASN A 161 35.94 7.72 -13.68
N HIS A 162 36.74 8.60 -14.31
CA HIS A 162 36.25 9.54 -15.33
C HIS A 162 36.20 8.93 -16.75
N SER A 163 36.37 7.61 -16.88
CA SER A 163 36.40 6.89 -18.16
C SER A 163 35.71 5.53 -18.09
N CYS A 164 35.06 5.15 -19.18
CA CYS A 164 34.31 3.91 -19.33
C CYS A 164 35.00 2.95 -20.32
N PRO A 165 35.02 1.63 -20.07
CA PRO A 165 35.64 0.64 -20.96
C PRO A 165 35.18 0.75 -22.42
N ASN A 166 33.87 0.87 -22.66
CA ASN A 166 33.30 0.99 -24.01
C ASN A 166 33.05 2.44 -24.44
N GLN A 167 33.78 3.41 -23.85
CA GLN A 167 33.59 4.86 -24.06
C GLN A 167 32.19 5.35 -23.59
N HIS A 168 31.83 6.60 -23.89
CA HIS A 168 30.60 7.28 -23.43
C HIS A 168 30.39 7.24 -21.90
N VAL A 169 30.99 8.20 -21.19
CA VAL A 169 30.77 8.43 -19.75
C VAL A 169 29.69 9.49 -19.53
N ILE A 170 28.76 9.22 -18.61
CA ILE A 170 27.84 10.22 -18.06
C ILE A 170 28.38 10.65 -16.71
N LEU A 171 28.72 11.93 -16.60
CA LEU A 171 29.43 12.50 -15.45
C LEU A 171 28.47 12.86 -14.31
N SER A 172 29.02 12.99 -13.10
CA SER A 172 28.26 13.35 -11.89
C SER A 172 27.61 14.74 -11.97
N GLN A 173 26.64 15.01 -11.08
CA GLN A 173 25.85 16.26 -10.96
C GLN A 173 26.57 17.62 -11.10
N ARG A 174 27.90 17.69 -10.93
CA ARG A 174 28.67 18.95 -11.03
C ARG A 174 29.21 19.24 -12.42
N GLU A 175 29.09 18.30 -13.37
CA GLU A 175 29.63 18.39 -14.72
C GLU A 175 28.48 18.30 -15.74
N SER A 176 28.12 19.44 -16.34
CA SER A 176 27.01 19.53 -17.30
C SER A 176 27.27 18.65 -18.53
N PRO A 177 26.30 17.85 -19.01
CA PRO A 177 24.86 17.87 -18.68
C PRO A 177 24.44 16.97 -17.50
N GLY A 178 25.36 16.16 -16.97
CA GLY A 178 25.16 15.33 -15.78
C GLY A 178 23.90 14.45 -15.83
N PRO A 179 23.04 14.45 -14.78
CA PRO A 179 21.82 13.64 -14.73
C PRO A 179 20.85 13.81 -15.91
N THR A 180 20.90 14.93 -16.63
CA THR A 180 20.00 15.18 -17.76
C THR A 180 20.33 14.31 -18.99
N SER A 181 21.55 13.75 -19.05
CA SER A 181 21.97 12.80 -20.08
C SER A 181 21.64 11.33 -19.77
N CYS A 182 21.11 10.99 -18.59
CA CYS A 182 20.78 9.59 -18.29
C CYS A 182 19.72 9.04 -19.26
N PRO A 183 19.90 7.82 -19.83
CA PRO A 183 18.88 7.14 -20.61
C PRO A 183 17.68 6.83 -19.72
N LEU A 184 16.53 7.43 -20.01
CA LEU A 184 15.39 7.44 -19.09
C LEU A 184 14.07 7.27 -19.85
N VAL A 185 13.30 6.24 -19.49
CA VAL A 185 11.88 6.12 -19.83
C VAL A 185 11.11 7.01 -18.87
N PHE A 186 10.48 8.08 -19.37
CA PHE A 186 9.92 9.12 -18.52
C PHE A 186 8.38 9.09 -18.41
N GLY A 187 7.69 8.40 -19.31
CA GLY A 187 6.23 8.34 -19.31
C GLY A 187 5.65 7.27 -20.23
N LEU A 188 4.33 7.08 -20.08
CA LEU A 188 3.50 6.24 -20.94
C LEU A 188 2.63 7.18 -21.81
N GLN A 189 2.59 6.92 -23.12
CA GLN A 189 1.76 7.63 -24.10
C GLN A 189 0.46 6.89 -24.41
N SER A 190 0.41 5.56 -24.19
CA SER A 190 -0.84 4.80 -24.12
C SER A 190 -1.56 5.03 -22.78
N SER A 191 -2.81 4.57 -22.67
CA SER A 191 -3.51 4.50 -21.37
C SER A 191 -2.68 3.70 -20.35
N ALA A 192 -2.64 4.19 -19.11
CA ALA A 192 -2.11 3.43 -17.96
C ALA A 192 -3.13 2.43 -17.39
N LEU A 193 -4.43 2.66 -17.63
CA LEU A 193 -5.49 1.70 -17.33
C LEU A 193 -5.53 0.66 -18.46
N VAL A 194 -5.34 -0.62 -18.12
CA VAL A 194 -5.25 -1.74 -19.06
C VAL A 194 -6.22 -2.86 -18.63
N PRO A 195 -7.30 -3.14 -19.39
CA PRO A 195 -8.24 -4.20 -19.03
C PRO A 195 -7.63 -5.59 -19.23
N LEU A 196 -7.80 -6.47 -18.25
CA LEU A 196 -7.45 -7.89 -18.37
C LEU A 196 -8.33 -8.59 -19.41
N GLY A 197 -7.79 -9.65 -20.02
CA GLY A 197 -8.46 -10.39 -21.08
C GLY A 197 -8.55 -9.64 -22.43
N MET A 198 -8.07 -8.40 -22.53
CA MET A 198 -8.02 -7.64 -23.79
C MET A 198 -6.60 -7.56 -24.36
N THR A 199 -6.47 -7.70 -25.67
CA THR A 199 -5.19 -7.50 -26.38
C THR A 199 -4.89 -6.01 -26.45
N THR A 200 -3.86 -5.56 -25.74
CA THR A 200 -3.46 -4.15 -25.66
C THR A 200 -2.02 -3.96 -26.15
N SER A 201 -1.74 -2.84 -26.80
CA SER A 201 -0.38 -2.40 -27.11
C SER A 201 -0.05 -1.20 -26.21
N LEU A 202 1.16 -1.21 -25.67
CA LEU A 202 1.64 -0.21 -24.73
C LEU A 202 2.64 0.69 -25.47
N VAL A 203 2.61 1.98 -25.18
CA VAL A 203 3.50 2.96 -25.83
C VAL A 203 4.24 3.75 -24.78
N LEU A 204 5.54 3.52 -24.64
CA LEU A 204 6.43 4.22 -23.71
C LEU A 204 7.15 5.38 -24.41
N ARG A 205 7.54 6.41 -23.66
CA ARG A 205 8.44 7.47 -24.15
C ARG A 205 9.72 7.55 -23.32
N GLY A 206 10.85 7.67 -24.00
CA GLY A 206 12.17 7.84 -23.41
C GLY A 206 12.99 8.97 -24.03
N ARG A 207 14.16 9.23 -23.45
CA ARG A 207 15.16 10.21 -23.93
C ARG A 207 16.59 9.72 -23.64
N ASN A 208 17.56 10.21 -24.40
CA ASN A 208 18.98 9.80 -24.33
C ASN A 208 19.22 8.30 -24.57
N LEU A 209 18.42 7.64 -25.43
CA LEU A 209 18.60 6.23 -25.78
C LEU A 209 19.41 6.02 -27.08
N ASP A 210 19.78 7.12 -27.72
CA ASP A 210 20.74 7.22 -28.81
C ASP A 210 22.15 6.74 -28.42
N VAL A 211 22.53 6.89 -27.14
CA VAL A 211 23.81 6.38 -26.59
C VAL A 211 23.97 4.86 -26.74
N TYR A 212 22.88 4.12 -26.91
CA TYR A 212 22.91 2.68 -27.17
C TYR A 212 22.99 2.45 -28.69
N THR A 213 24.19 2.13 -29.18
CA THR A 213 24.50 2.00 -30.62
C THR A 213 24.52 0.57 -31.14
N ASP A 214 24.15 -0.42 -30.32
CA ASP A 214 24.26 -1.85 -30.64
C ASP A 214 22.92 -2.47 -31.09
N GLU A 215 22.95 -3.44 -32.01
CA GLU A 215 21.75 -4.06 -32.62
C GLU A 215 20.92 -4.97 -31.67
N ALA A 216 21.07 -4.80 -30.35
CA ALA A 216 20.25 -5.47 -29.36
C ALA A 216 18.81 -4.94 -29.37
N PRO A 217 17.78 -5.82 -29.37
CA PRO A 217 16.38 -5.42 -29.45
C PRO A 217 15.92 -4.72 -28.16
N TYR A 218 14.90 -3.87 -28.30
CA TYR A 218 14.17 -3.31 -27.17
C TYR A 218 13.06 -4.26 -26.71
N GLU A 219 12.88 -4.36 -25.40
CA GLU A 219 11.79 -5.12 -24.76
C GLU A 219 11.12 -4.26 -23.68
N CYS A 220 9.80 -4.10 -23.76
CA CYS A 220 9.01 -3.58 -22.64
C CYS A 220 8.82 -4.72 -21.63
N VAL A 221 9.13 -4.49 -20.37
CA VAL A 221 8.99 -5.50 -19.31
C VAL A 221 7.93 -5.06 -18.32
N VAL A 222 6.93 -5.92 -18.12
CA VAL A 222 5.87 -5.77 -17.11
C VAL A 222 6.05 -6.86 -16.07
N GLU A 223 6.13 -6.49 -14.79
CA GLU A 223 6.41 -7.43 -13.70
C GLU A 223 5.14 -7.71 -12.88
N ILE A 224 4.66 -8.96 -12.92
CA ILE A 224 3.41 -9.40 -12.30
C ILE A 224 3.75 -10.49 -11.28
N GLU A 225 3.56 -10.23 -9.98
CA GLU A 225 3.89 -11.16 -8.88
C GLU A 225 5.35 -11.69 -8.91
N GLY A 226 6.29 -10.93 -9.50
CA GLY A 226 7.69 -11.30 -9.68
C GLY A 226 7.99 -12.05 -11.00
N VAL A 227 6.97 -12.32 -11.83
CA VAL A 227 7.12 -12.88 -13.18
C VAL A 227 7.30 -11.73 -14.19
N GLN A 228 8.36 -11.79 -15.00
CA GLN A 228 8.65 -10.80 -16.03
C GLN A 228 7.96 -11.17 -17.36
N HIS A 229 6.97 -10.38 -17.76
CA HIS A 229 6.38 -10.43 -19.11
C HIS A 229 7.18 -9.49 -20.02
N ARG A 230 8.05 -10.08 -20.87
CA ARG A 230 8.86 -9.36 -21.87
C ARG A 230 8.12 -9.27 -23.20
N LEU A 231 7.93 -8.04 -23.69
CA LEU A 231 7.21 -7.70 -24.92
C LEU A 231 8.17 -7.01 -25.88
N ALA A 232 8.40 -7.59 -27.07
CA ALA A 232 9.29 -7.00 -28.07
C ALA A 232 8.79 -5.60 -28.48
N ALA A 233 9.68 -4.61 -28.59
CA ALA A 233 9.31 -3.23 -28.84
C ALA A 233 9.97 -2.66 -30.09
N THR A 234 9.18 -1.98 -30.93
CA THR A 234 9.66 -1.19 -32.06
C THR A 234 9.90 0.25 -31.62
N VAL A 235 11.02 0.85 -32.04
CA VAL A 235 11.39 2.23 -31.70
C VAL A 235 11.12 3.19 -32.86
N GLU A 236 10.36 4.25 -32.59
CA GLU A 236 10.19 5.42 -33.45
C GLU A 236 11.02 6.58 -32.86
N LYS A 237 12.02 7.06 -33.59
CA LYS A 237 12.91 8.13 -33.14
C LYS A 237 12.34 9.52 -33.47
N SER A 238 12.29 10.43 -32.50
CA SER A 238 12.04 11.86 -32.76
C SER A 238 13.33 12.65 -32.92
N HIS A 239 13.21 13.83 -33.53
CA HIS A 239 14.30 14.78 -33.71
C HIS A 239 14.73 15.47 -32.40
N ASP A 240 13.86 15.46 -31.37
CA ASP A 240 14.04 16.18 -30.09
C ASP A 240 14.84 15.41 -29.03
N ASN A 241 15.63 14.40 -29.42
CA ASN A 241 16.21 13.41 -28.48
C ASN A 241 15.15 12.80 -27.55
N THR A 242 14.00 12.43 -28.13
CA THR A 242 13.00 11.58 -27.48
C THR A 242 12.60 10.46 -28.41
N ASP A 243 12.49 9.26 -27.86
CA ASP A 243 12.14 8.05 -28.59
C ASP A 243 10.81 7.50 -28.06
N THR A 244 9.99 6.97 -28.97
CA THR A 244 8.71 6.32 -28.68
C THR A 244 8.86 4.82 -28.89
N PHE A 245 8.49 4.01 -27.90
CA PHE A 245 8.64 2.56 -27.93
C PHE A 245 7.25 1.91 -27.91
N ILE A 246 6.89 1.28 -29.03
CA ILE A 246 5.62 0.59 -29.21
C ILE A 246 5.83 -0.89 -28.90
N CYS A 247 5.26 -1.35 -27.79
CA CYS A 247 5.37 -2.73 -27.32
C CYS A 247 4.42 -3.64 -28.09
N SER A 248 4.86 -4.85 -28.44
CA SER A 248 4.07 -5.88 -29.12
C SER A 248 2.74 -6.13 -28.40
N PRO A 249 1.59 -6.20 -29.11
CA PRO A 249 0.29 -6.38 -28.48
C PRO A 249 0.23 -7.64 -27.60
N HIS A 250 -0.25 -7.50 -26.36
CA HIS A 250 -0.30 -8.57 -25.37
C HIS A 250 -1.65 -8.59 -24.63
N GLN A 251 -2.03 -9.77 -24.15
CA GLN A 251 -3.28 -10.01 -23.45
C GLN A 251 -2.97 -10.58 -22.06
N PHE A 252 -3.01 -9.72 -21.04
CA PHE A 252 -2.77 -10.14 -19.66
C PHE A 252 -3.98 -10.96 -19.15
N GLN A 253 -3.73 -12.14 -18.58
CA GLN A 253 -4.76 -13.04 -18.04
C GLN A 253 -4.32 -13.59 -16.67
N PHE A 254 -4.96 -13.14 -15.60
CA PHE A 254 -4.87 -13.67 -14.24
C PHE A 254 -6.09 -13.19 -13.44
N ALA A 255 -6.37 -13.80 -12.28
CA ALA A 255 -7.51 -13.43 -11.45
C ALA A 255 -7.17 -12.29 -10.48
N LEU A 256 -8.03 -11.29 -10.39
CA LEU A 256 -7.93 -10.21 -9.40
C LEU A 256 -8.97 -10.37 -8.28
N SER A 257 -8.60 -9.95 -7.07
CA SER A 257 -9.49 -9.88 -5.90
C SER A 257 -10.09 -8.49 -5.65
N GLN A 258 -9.61 -7.48 -6.39
CA GLN A 258 -10.03 -6.07 -6.34
C GLN A 258 -9.91 -5.48 -7.75
N LEU A 259 -10.66 -4.41 -8.03
CA LEU A 259 -10.82 -3.83 -9.38
C LEU A 259 -9.50 -3.63 -10.14
N GLN A 260 -8.42 -3.22 -9.47
CA GLN A 260 -7.14 -2.89 -10.09
C GLN A 260 -5.92 -3.49 -9.36
N TYR A 261 -4.85 -3.70 -10.11
CA TYR A 261 -3.54 -4.15 -9.62
C TYR A 261 -2.43 -3.32 -10.30
N SER A 262 -1.59 -2.69 -9.49
CA SER A 262 -0.58 -1.75 -9.98
C SER A 262 0.78 -2.43 -10.19
N VAL A 263 1.23 -2.54 -11.42
CA VAL A 263 2.49 -3.22 -11.80
C VAL A 263 3.53 -2.22 -12.34
N PRO A 264 4.83 -2.38 -12.04
CA PRO A 264 5.85 -1.57 -12.68
C PRO A 264 5.97 -1.94 -14.16
N ILE A 265 6.30 -0.94 -14.99
CA ILE A 265 6.72 -1.15 -16.37
C ILE A 265 8.04 -0.41 -16.59
N TYR A 266 8.98 -1.07 -17.27
CA TYR A 266 10.26 -0.50 -17.66
C TYR A 266 10.69 -1.02 -19.03
N LEU A 267 11.76 -0.45 -19.58
CA LEU A 267 12.32 -0.85 -20.87
C LEU A 267 13.67 -1.53 -20.65
N CYS A 268 13.94 -2.59 -21.41
CA CYS A 268 15.23 -3.23 -21.54
C CYS A 268 15.75 -3.10 -22.98
N ARG A 269 17.07 -3.18 -23.17
CA ARG A 269 17.70 -3.36 -24.47
C ARG A 269 18.72 -4.50 -24.41
N GLY A 270 18.30 -5.71 -24.78
CA GLY A 270 18.93 -6.94 -24.27
C GLY A 270 18.78 -7.05 -22.75
N GLU A 271 19.79 -7.55 -22.05
CA GLU A 271 19.75 -7.66 -20.57
C GLU A 271 19.93 -6.33 -19.81
N ARG A 272 20.17 -5.22 -20.52
CA ARG A 272 20.39 -3.91 -19.89
C ARG A 272 19.05 -3.25 -19.58
N ARG A 273 18.75 -3.08 -18.30
CA ARG A 273 17.58 -2.35 -17.82
C ARG A 273 17.83 -0.85 -17.91
N ILE A 274 16.90 -0.12 -18.51
CA ILE A 274 16.96 1.34 -18.64
C ILE A 274 16.20 1.98 -17.48
N ASP A 275 16.70 3.11 -16.97
CA ASP A 275 16.06 3.84 -15.88
C ASP A 275 14.61 4.19 -16.23
N ALA A 276 13.72 4.04 -15.26
CA ALA A 276 12.31 4.44 -15.36
C ALA A 276 11.99 5.59 -14.39
N SER A 277 11.09 6.49 -14.79
CA SER A 277 10.63 7.56 -13.89
C SER A 277 9.90 6.98 -12.66
N PRO A 278 10.14 7.53 -11.45
CA PRO A 278 9.40 7.12 -10.26
C PRO A 278 7.89 7.25 -10.47
N GLY A 279 7.16 6.16 -10.23
CA GLY A 279 5.71 6.09 -10.46
C GLY A 279 5.29 5.58 -11.84
N LEU A 280 6.21 5.27 -12.77
CA LEU A 280 5.87 4.64 -14.04
C LEU A 280 5.35 3.21 -13.82
N ARG A 281 4.02 3.06 -13.84
CA ARG A 281 3.28 1.84 -13.55
C ARG A 281 2.06 1.72 -14.45
N LEU A 282 1.64 0.49 -14.74
CA LEU A 282 0.31 0.21 -15.29
C LEU A 282 -0.67 -0.04 -14.13
N GLN A 283 -1.96 0.15 -14.41
CA GLN A 283 -3.08 -0.32 -13.61
C GLN A 283 -3.79 -1.39 -14.44
N LEU A 284 -3.45 -2.66 -14.19
CA LEU A 284 -4.15 -3.80 -14.76
C LEU A 284 -5.49 -3.93 -14.03
N TYR A 285 -6.62 -3.99 -14.74
CA TYR A 285 -7.94 -4.00 -14.10
C TYR A 285 -8.91 -5.03 -14.67
N ASP A 286 -9.85 -5.46 -13.83
CA ASP A 286 -10.92 -6.39 -14.18
C ASP A 286 -12.24 -5.86 -13.61
N CYS A 287 -13.18 -5.54 -14.49
CA CYS A 287 -14.49 -5.01 -14.12
C CYS A 287 -15.32 -5.97 -13.24
N SER A 288 -15.00 -7.26 -13.20
CA SER A 288 -15.67 -8.25 -12.35
C SER A 288 -15.05 -8.38 -10.95
N ALA A 289 -13.86 -7.83 -10.71
CA ALA A 289 -13.08 -8.03 -9.49
C ALA A 289 -13.57 -7.16 -8.32
N GLY A 290 -14.70 -7.57 -7.74
CA GLY A 290 -15.36 -6.92 -6.58
C GLY A 290 -16.78 -6.40 -6.88
N GLN A 291 -17.23 -6.49 -8.12
CA GLN A 291 -18.54 -6.01 -8.60
C GLN A 291 -19.50 -7.19 -8.75
N SER A 292 -20.19 -7.53 -7.65
CA SER A 292 -21.11 -8.68 -7.58
C SER A 292 -22.51 -8.42 -8.17
N ASP A 293 -22.86 -7.15 -8.45
CA ASP A 293 -24.14 -6.78 -9.05
C ASP A 293 -24.05 -5.53 -9.96
N CYS A 294 -25.17 -5.20 -10.63
CA CYS A 294 -25.28 -4.09 -11.57
C CYS A 294 -25.02 -2.72 -10.94
N SER A 295 -25.44 -2.49 -9.70
CA SER A 295 -25.27 -1.18 -9.07
C SER A 295 -23.84 -0.99 -8.53
N GLN A 296 -23.15 -2.07 -8.13
CA GLN A 296 -21.70 -2.02 -7.92
C GLN A 296 -20.95 -1.78 -9.24
N CYS A 297 -21.35 -2.48 -10.31
CA CYS A 297 -20.74 -2.36 -11.63
C CYS A 297 -20.82 -0.92 -12.18
N ARG A 298 -22.01 -0.31 -12.12
CA ARG A 298 -22.27 1.05 -12.62
C ARG A 298 -21.82 2.16 -11.67
N ALA A 299 -21.34 1.81 -10.48
CA ALA A 299 -20.64 2.74 -9.60
C ALA A 299 -19.12 2.80 -9.85
N VAL A 300 -18.57 1.91 -10.69
CA VAL A 300 -17.18 2.02 -11.17
C VAL A 300 -17.02 3.30 -12.02
N PRO A 301 -15.93 4.07 -11.88
CA PRO A 301 -15.72 5.28 -12.68
C PRO A 301 -15.70 5.01 -14.19
N GLU A 302 -16.25 5.94 -14.97
CA GLU A 302 -16.48 5.79 -16.42
C GLU A 302 -15.19 5.55 -17.22
N GLU A 303 -14.04 6.03 -16.71
CA GLU A 303 -12.70 5.81 -17.26
C GLU A 303 -12.27 4.33 -17.39
N TYR A 304 -12.87 3.43 -16.60
CA TYR A 304 -12.64 1.98 -16.70
C TYR A 304 -13.53 1.31 -17.77
N GLY A 305 -14.51 2.02 -18.35
CA GLY A 305 -15.39 1.48 -19.38
C GLY A 305 -16.19 0.23 -18.98
N CYS A 306 -16.40 0.01 -17.68
CA CYS A 306 -17.11 -1.15 -17.16
C CYS A 306 -18.64 -1.03 -17.38
N VAL A 307 -19.27 -2.13 -17.77
CA VAL A 307 -20.72 -2.20 -18.05
C VAL A 307 -21.33 -3.48 -17.51
N TRP A 308 -22.61 -3.41 -17.15
CA TRP A 308 -23.38 -4.59 -16.78
C TRP A 308 -23.89 -5.29 -18.05
N CYS A 309 -23.39 -6.51 -18.28
CA CYS A 309 -23.60 -7.25 -19.52
C CYS A 309 -24.57 -8.44 -19.32
N PRO A 310 -25.69 -8.51 -20.06
CA PRO A 310 -26.68 -9.58 -19.90
C PRO A 310 -26.30 -10.81 -20.75
N GLY A 311 -25.65 -11.82 -20.16
CA GLY A 311 -25.12 -12.94 -20.94
C GLY A 311 -24.77 -14.23 -20.17
N SER A 312 -24.20 -15.17 -20.91
CA SER A 312 -23.70 -16.46 -20.40
C SER A 312 -22.29 -16.29 -19.82
N PRO A 313 -21.92 -16.95 -18.69
CA PRO A 313 -22.73 -17.92 -17.93
C PRO A 313 -23.82 -17.28 -17.05
N SER A 314 -23.64 -16.02 -16.66
CA SER A 314 -24.57 -15.23 -15.85
C SER A 314 -24.35 -13.73 -16.15
N PRO A 315 -25.36 -12.87 -15.98
CA PRO A 315 -25.16 -11.43 -16.10
C PRO A 315 -24.09 -10.96 -15.11
N GLY A 316 -23.21 -10.05 -15.54
CA GLY A 316 -22.01 -9.69 -14.80
C GLY A 316 -21.38 -8.39 -15.28
N CYS A 317 -20.45 -7.86 -14.50
CA CYS A 317 -19.70 -6.65 -14.84
C CYS A 317 -18.49 -7.01 -15.71
N VAL A 318 -18.37 -6.38 -16.88
CA VAL A 318 -17.30 -6.62 -17.86
C VAL A 318 -16.87 -5.31 -18.51
N TYR A 319 -15.70 -5.31 -19.16
CA TYR A 319 -15.29 -4.19 -20.02
C TYR A 319 -16.23 -4.05 -21.23
N ASN A 320 -16.55 -2.83 -21.65
CA ASN A 320 -17.57 -2.57 -22.68
C ASN A 320 -17.34 -3.29 -24.01
N GLN A 321 -16.10 -3.34 -24.51
CA GLN A 321 -15.74 -4.06 -25.74
C GLN A 321 -15.77 -5.58 -25.60
N SER A 322 -15.81 -6.10 -24.37
CA SER A 322 -15.92 -7.54 -24.08
C SER A 322 -17.38 -8.02 -23.96
N CYS A 323 -18.36 -7.10 -23.89
CA CYS A 323 -19.76 -7.48 -23.80
C CYS A 323 -20.29 -7.95 -25.18
N SER A 324 -20.78 -9.19 -25.24
CA SER A 324 -21.27 -9.82 -26.49
C SER A 324 -22.69 -9.40 -26.91
N ARG A 325 -23.31 -8.48 -26.17
CA ARG A 325 -24.68 -7.97 -26.39
C ARG A 325 -24.74 -6.48 -26.03
N THR A 326 -25.88 -5.85 -26.26
CA THR A 326 -26.17 -4.52 -25.70
C THR A 326 -26.18 -4.59 -24.16
N PRO A 327 -25.42 -3.73 -23.45
CA PRO A 327 -25.52 -3.60 -21.99
C PRO A 327 -26.91 -3.16 -21.51
N GLU A 328 -27.20 -3.33 -20.22
CA GLU A 328 -28.48 -2.93 -19.63
C GLU A 328 -28.45 -1.48 -19.09
N ASP A 329 -29.31 -0.61 -19.63
CA ASP A 329 -29.43 0.81 -19.23
C ASP A 329 -29.98 1.03 -17.81
N SER A 330 -30.58 0.00 -17.19
CA SER A 330 -31.18 0.01 -15.86
C SER A 330 -30.83 -1.25 -15.07
N CYS A 331 -30.62 -1.11 -13.76
CA CYS A 331 -30.37 -2.25 -12.87
C CYS A 331 -31.68 -2.93 -12.43
N PRO A 332 -31.66 -4.24 -12.11
CA PRO A 332 -32.83 -4.95 -11.59
C PRO A 332 -33.27 -4.43 -10.21
N PRO A 333 -34.51 -4.71 -9.79
CA PRO A 333 -35.04 -4.30 -8.48
C PRO A 333 -34.15 -4.78 -7.30
N PRO A 334 -33.97 -3.96 -6.25
CA PRO A 334 -33.14 -4.31 -5.09
C PRO A 334 -33.54 -5.66 -4.46
N GLN A 335 -32.55 -6.46 -4.05
CA GLN A 335 -32.77 -7.76 -3.42
C GLN A 335 -32.28 -7.69 -1.96
N ILE A 336 -33.22 -7.59 -1.01
CA ILE A 336 -32.89 -7.53 0.42
C ILE A 336 -32.67 -8.95 0.95
N THR A 337 -31.44 -9.25 1.38
CA THR A 337 -31.03 -10.57 1.88
C THR A 337 -31.13 -10.69 3.40
N GLN A 338 -30.89 -9.58 4.12
CA GLN A 338 -30.94 -9.54 5.59
C GLN A 338 -31.36 -8.17 6.11
N VAL A 339 -32.20 -8.16 7.15
CA VAL A 339 -32.56 -6.99 7.95
C VAL A 339 -32.15 -7.26 9.40
N GLN A 340 -31.49 -6.29 10.06
CA GLN A 340 -31.08 -6.42 11.46
C GLN A 340 -31.07 -5.06 12.17
N PRO A 341 -31.77 -4.88 13.31
CA PRO A 341 -32.61 -5.87 14.00
C PRO A 341 -33.93 -6.13 13.25
N LEU A 342 -34.65 -7.19 13.63
CA LEU A 342 -35.99 -7.50 13.11
C LEU A 342 -37.14 -6.90 13.93
N SER A 343 -36.82 -6.20 15.01
CA SER A 343 -37.82 -5.49 15.81
C SER A 343 -37.26 -4.19 16.38
N GLY A 344 -38.13 -3.21 16.60
CA GLY A 344 -37.79 -1.90 17.13
C GLY A 344 -38.90 -1.30 18.00
N PRO A 345 -38.58 -0.28 18.81
CA PRO A 345 -39.53 0.39 19.69
C PRO A 345 -40.50 1.26 18.88
N LEU A 346 -41.64 1.61 19.48
CA LEU A 346 -42.68 2.44 18.83
C LEU A 346 -42.21 3.87 18.57
N GLU A 347 -41.23 4.31 19.36
CA GLU A 347 -40.56 5.61 19.33
C GLU A 347 -39.50 5.72 18.22
N GLY A 348 -39.08 4.61 17.60
CA GLY A 348 -38.00 4.61 16.63
C GLY A 348 -36.61 4.86 17.26
N SER A 349 -35.81 5.76 16.68
CA SER A 349 -34.45 6.16 17.09
C SER A 349 -33.36 5.07 17.09
N ILE A 350 -33.67 3.83 16.69
CA ILE A 350 -32.69 2.75 16.52
C ILE A 350 -32.18 2.67 15.07
N LEU A 351 -30.97 2.16 14.89
CA LEU A 351 -30.38 1.94 13.56
C LEU A 351 -30.71 0.55 13.03
N VAL A 352 -31.41 0.49 11.89
CA VAL A 352 -31.70 -0.73 11.14
C VAL A 352 -30.69 -0.87 10.01
N THR A 353 -29.93 -1.97 10.02
CA THR A 353 -29.07 -2.40 8.93
C THR A 353 -29.87 -3.25 7.94
N ILE A 354 -29.80 -2.88 6.67
CA ILE A 354 -30.40 -3.58 5.53
C ILE A 354 -29.25 -4.01 4.62
N SER A 355 -29.08 -5.32 4.42
CA SER A 355 -28.08 -5.90 3.53
C SER A 355 -28.75 -6.56 2.34
N GLY A 356 -28.08 -6.55 1.18
CA GLY A 356 -28.67 -7.02 -0.06
C GLY A 356 -27.77 -6.86 -1.29
N SER A 357 -28.41 -6.79 -2.45
CA SER A 357 -27.77 -6.39 -3.72
C SER A 357 -28.69 -5.45 -4.51
N ASN A 358 -28.10 -4.70 -5.43
CA ASN A 358 -28.72 -3.60 -6.18
C ASN A 358 -29.32 -2.47 -5.31
N LEU A 359 -28.77 -2.20 -4.11
CA LEU A 359 -29.21 -1.12 -3.20
C LEU A 359 -28.69 0.28 -3.61
N GLY A 360 -28.59 0.54 -4.92
CA GLY A 360 -28.14 1.82 -5.50
C GLY A 360 -26.63 1.89 -5.78
N MET A 361 -26.26 2.84 -6.63
CA MET A 361 -24.88 3.14 -7.03
C MET A 361 -24.24 4.19 -6.11
N ARG A 362 -25.05 5.11 -5.58
CA ARG A 362 -24.64 6.25 -4.75
C ARG A 362 -25.64 6.45 -3.61
N TYR A 363 -25.19 7.02 -2.49
CA TYR A 363 -26.02 7.27 -1.31
C TYR A 363 -27.34 7.99 -1.61
N HIS A 364 -27.35 8.94 -2.56
CA HIS A 364 -28.56 9.67 -2.93
C HIS A 364 -29.65 8.81 -3.59
N ASP A 365 -29.32 7.65 -4.17
CA ASP A 365 -30.28 6.79 -4.85
C ASP A 365 -31.33 6.18 -3.91
N VAL A 366 -30.99 6.08 -2.61
CA VAL A 366 -31.83 5.51 -1.55
C VAL A 366 -32.43 6.56 -0.59
N VAL A 367 -32.06 7.84 -0.72
CA VAL A 367 -32.60 8.92 0.12
C VAL A 367 -34.09 9.09 -0.15
N GLY A 368 -34.92 8.90 0.88
CA GLY A 368 -36.38 8.88 0.76
C GLY A 368 -36.97 7.62 0.10
N GLY A 369 -36.13 6.67 -0.34
CA GLY A 369 -36.55 5.42 -0.97
C GLY A 369 -36.84 4.27 0.00
N ILE A 370 -36.46 4.40 1.28
CA ILE A 370 -36.53 3.31 2.27
C ILE A 370 -37.73 3.49 3.20
N THR A 371 -38.48 2.40 3.42
CA THR A 371 -39.51 2.31 4.46
C THR A 371 -39.42 0.99 5.23
N VAL A 372 -39.76 1.00 6.51
CA VAL A 372 -39.83 -0.16 7.41
C VAL A 372 -41.29 -0.29 7.87
N ALA A 373 -41.95 -1.40 7.54
CA ALA A 373 -43.39 -1.59 7.74
C ALA A 373 -44.27 -0.41 7.23
N GLY A 374 -43.84 0.24 6.14
CA GLY A 374 -44.51 1.43 5.59
C GLY A 374 -44.40 2.70 6.45
N VAL A 375 -43.38 2.79 7.31
CA VAL A 375 -42.92 4.03 7.97
C VAL A 375 -41.59 4.45 7.30
N PRO A 376 -41.36 5.74 6.97
CA PRO A 376 -40.09 6.18 6.39
C PRO A 376 -38.88 5.85 7.29
N CYS A 377 -37.75 5.48 6.70
CA CYS A 377 -36.49 5.23 7.42
C CYS A 377 -35.36 5.98 6.70
N PRO A 378 -35.00 7.22 7.11
CA PRO A 378 -33.93 7.97 6.47
C PRO A 378 -32.60 7.21 6.58
N PRO A 379 -31.88 7.01 5.46
CA PRO A 379 -30.57 6.37 5.48
C PRO A 379 -29.52 7.27 6.17
N GLN A 380 -28.45 6.65 6.66
CA GLN A 380 -27.30 7.31 7.27
C GLN A 380 -26.10 7.15 6.32
N ALA A 381 -25.36 8.23 6.06
CA ALA A 381 -24.33 8.26 5.03
C ALA A 381 -23.13 7.35 5.36
N GLU A 382 -22.75 7.33 6.64
CA GLU A 382 -21.62 6.56 7.19
C GLU A 382 -21.89 5.04 7.21
N GLY A 383 -23.16 4.64 7.13
CA GLY A 383 -23.59 3.25 7.08
C GLY A 383 -23.94 2.74 5.67
N TYR A 384 -23.76 3.56 4.65
CA TYR A 384 -24.01 3.19 3.26
C TYR A 384 -22.77 2.59 2.60
N HIS A 385 -22.86 1.33 2.16
CA HIS A 385 -21.89 0.69 1.28
C HIS A 385 -22.57 0.40 -0.06
N ILE A 386 -21.95 0.86 -1.15
CA ILE A 386 -22.48 0.79 -2.51
C ILE A 386 -23.12 -0.57 -2.78
N SER A 387 -24.41 -0.53 -3.12
CA SER A 387 -25.30 -1.65 -3.44
C SER A 387 -25.52 -2.75 -2.38
N THR A 388 -24.65 -2.86 -1.38
CA THR A 388 -24.51 -4.06 -0.52
C THR A 388 -25.08 -3.88 0.87
N ARG A 389 -25.05 -2.66 1.41
CA ARG A 389 -25.57 -2.33 2.74
C ARG A 389 -26.07 -0.90 2.81
N VAL A 390 -27.21 -0.71 3.45
CA VAL A 390 -27.66 0.60 3.96
C VAL A 390 -27.95 0.47 5.45
N VAL A 391 -27.62 1.51 6.22
CA VAL A 391 -28.15 1.70 7.58
C VAL A 391 -29.14 2.85 7.54
N CYS A 392 -30.31 2.68 8.15
CA CYS A 392 -31.32 3.74 8.26
C CYS A 392 -31.80 3.89 9.70
N GLU A 393 -32.26 5.09 10.06
CA GLU A 393 -32.78 5.39 11.40
C GLU A 393 -34.29 5.18 11.45
N LEU A 394 -34.73 4.27 12.30
CA LEU A 394 -36.14 3.92 12.44
C LEU A 394 -36.94 5.12 12.96
N GLN A 395 -37.95 5.57 12.21
CA GLN A 395 -38.83 6.67 12.67
C GLN A 395 -40.00 6.14 13.52
N PRO A 396 -40.62 6.99 14.37
CA PRO A 396 -41.73 6.58 15.23
C PRO A 396 -42.91 6.02 14.44
N SER A 397 -43.44 4.87 14.86
CA SER A 397 -44.67 4.29 14.28
C SER A 397 -45.95 4.79 14.98
N GLY A 398 -45.81 5.24 16.23
CA GLY A 398 -46.92 5.65 17.11
C GLY A 398 -47.87 4.52 17.55
N LYS A 399 -47.66 3.29 17.09
CA LYS A 399 -48.41 2.07 17.44
C LYS A 399 -47.68 0.81 16.99
N GLN A 400 -47.99 -0.32 17.62
CA GLN A 400 -47.51 -1.62 17.16
C GLN A 400 -47.90 -1.86 15.69
N ARG A 401 -46.96 -2.37 14.90
CA ARG A 401 -47.12 -2.60 13.46
C ARG A 401 -46.10 -3.63 12.97
N GLU A 402 -46.53 -4.54 12.12
CA GLU A 402 -45.66 -5.47 11.42
C GLU A 402 -45.71 -5.21 9.90
N GLY A 403 -44.62 -5.45 9.20
CA GLY A 403 -44.56 -5.36 7.74
C GLY A 403 -43.15 -5.52 7.18
N PRO A 404 -43.00 -5.63 5.85
CA PRO A 404 -41.70 -5.73 5.21
C PRO A 404 -40.91 -4.42 5.31
N VAL A 405 -39.59 -4.52 5.12
CA VAL A 405 -38.74 -3.42 4.70
C VAL A 405 -38.82 -3.32 3.18
N MET A 406 -39.04 -2.11 2.67
CA MET A 406 -39.01 -1.81 1.24
C MET A 406 -37.91 -0.80 0.93
N VAL A 407 -37.11 -1.06 -0.10
CA VAL A 407 -36.07 -0.15 -0.61
C VAL A 407 -36.36 0.15 -2.09
N ARG A 408 -36.61 1.42 -2.41
CA ARG A 408 -36.65 1.93 -3.78
C ARG A 408 -35.33 2.61 -4.14
N VAL A 409 -34.86 2.35 -5.35
CA VAL A 409 -33.63 2.91 -5.93
C VAL A 409 -34.02 3.67 -7.19
N GLY A 410 -34.00 5.00 -7.13
CA GLY A 410 -34.44 5.86 -8.23
C GLY A 410 -35.84 5.51 -8.77
N ALA A 411 -35.91 5.23 -10.08
CA ALA A 411 -37.14 4.85 -10.78
C ALA A 411 -37.42 3.33 -10.84
N ALA A 412 -36.55 2.48 -10.28
CA ALA A 412 -36.75 1.04 -10.30
C ALA A 412 -37.92 0.61 -9.38
N PRO A 413 -38.57 -0.53 -9.66
CA PRO A 413 -39.50 -1.16 -8.71
C PRO A 413 -38.83 -1.36 -7.33
N PRO A 414 -39.55 -1.15 -6.22
CA PRO A 414 -38.99 -1.34 -4.89
C PRO A 414 -38.68 -2.82 -4.64
N GLY A 415 -37.54 -3.09 -3.99
CA GLY A 415 -37.22 -4.38 -3.39
C GLY A 415 -37.94 -4.55 -2.06
N GLU A 416 -38.43 -5.76 -1.77
CA GLU A 416 -39.15 -6.10 -0.55
C GLU A 416 -38.40 -7.19 0.25
N SER A 417 -38.31 -7.05 1.57
CA SER A 417 -37.62 -8.02 2.42
C SER A 417 -38.48 -9.24 2.71
N ARG A 418 -37.91 -10.45 2.54
CA ARG A 418 -38.55 -11.72 2.95
C ARG A 418 -38.76 -11.83 4.47
N GLN A 419 -38.02 -11.03 5.24
CA GLN A 419 -38.17 -10.92 6.67
C GLN A 419 -39.16 -9.79 6.99
N VAL A 420 -40.07 -10.03 7.94
CA VAL A 420 -40.97 -9.03 8.49
C VAL A 420 -40.27 -8.29 9.63
N PHE A 421 -40.46 -6.97 9.71
CA PHE A 421 -40.02 -6.14 10.82
C PHE A 421 -41.21 -5.81 11.73
N THR A 422 -40.99 -5.90 13.05
CA THR A 422 -42.03 -5.69 14.07
C THR A 422 -41.72 -4.45 14.94
N TYR A 423 -42.57 -3.43 14.84
CA TYR A 423 -42.66 -2.36 15.83
C TYR A 423 -43.41 -2.87 17.08
N GLN A 424 -42.73 -2.91 18.22
CA GLN A 424 -43.25 -3.45 19.49
C GLN A 424 -42.87 -2.59 20.70
N ASP A 425 -43.44 -2.92 21.86
CA ASP A 425 -43.31 -2.17 23.11
C ASP A 425 -42.70 -3.09 24.20
N PRO A 426 -41.43 -2.90 24.59
CA PRO A 426 -40.73 -3.80 25.52
C PRO A 426 -41.14 -3.56 26.99
N GLN A 427 -42.01 -4.42 27.50
CA GLN A 427 -42.60 -4.30 28.84
C GLN A 427 -41.75 -4.96 29.95
N ILE A 428 -41.48 -4.24 31.04
CA ILE A 428 -40.87 -4.80 32.26
C ILE A 428 -41.96 -5.37 33.17
N LEU A 429 -41.73 -6.55 33.75
CA LEU A 429 -42.68 -7.21 34.67
C LEU A 429 -42.15 -7.38 36.10
N SER A 430 -40.85 -7.60 36.30
CA SER A 430 -40.24 -7.71 37.64
C SER A 430 -38.72 -7.64 37.61
N LEU A 431 -38.10 -7.33 38.75
CA LEU A 431 -36.66 -7.45 38.99
C LEU A 431 -36.39 -8.50 40.07
N VAL A 432 -35.30 -9.26 39.90
CA VAL A 432 -34.82 -10.26 40.87
C VAL A 432 -33.30 -10.17 41.01
N PRO A 433 -32.74 -9.88 42.20
CA PRO A 433 -33.44 -9.45 43.41
C PRO A 433 -34.09 -8.07 43.23
N ASP A 434 -35.06 -7.75 44.08
CA ASP A 434 -35.72 -6.44 44.16
C ASP A 434 -34.93 -5.43 45.02
N LYS A 435 -33.88 -5.89 45.72
CA LYS A 435 -33.07 -5.12 46.67
C LYS A 435 -31.60 -5.53 46.58
N GLY A 436 -30.70 -4.60 46.90
CA GLY A 436 -29.25 -4.83 46.95
C GLY A 436 -28.51 -3.79 47.81
N PRO A 437 -27.23 -4.00 48.14
CA PRO A 437 -26.41 -3.03 48.86
C PRO A 437 -26.23 -1.71 48.08
N VAL A 438 -26.21 -0.59 48.83
CA VAL A 438 -25.95 0.77 48.31
C VAL A 438 -24.63 0.88 47.55
N SER A 439 -23.64 0.04 47.91
CA SER A 439 -22.33 -0.07 47.25
C SER A 439 -22.37 -0.58 45.80
N GLY A 440 -23.52 -1.00 45.29
CA GLY A 440 -23.67 -1.54 43.93
C GLY A 440 -23.21 -2.99 43.81
N GLY A 441 -22.74 -3.39 42.62
CA GLY A 441 -22.23 -4.72 42.31
C GLY A 441 -23.27 -5.85 42.33
N THR A 442 -24.57 -5.51 42.40
CA THR A 442 -25.65 -6.50 42.47
C THR A 442 -26.01 -6.96 41.06
N GLN A 443 -25.96 -8.27 40.82
CA GLN A 443 -26.48 -8.84 39.58
C GLN A 443 -28.00 -8.90 39.62
N LEU A 444 -28.65 -8.13 38.76
CA LEU A 444 -30.10 -8.07 38.59
C LEU A 444 -30.54 -8.93 37.41
N THR A 445 -31.69 -9.60 37.55
CA THR A 445 -32.43 -10.22 36.45
C THR A 445 -33.72 -9.44 36.23
N ILE A 446 -33.79 -8.70 35.14
CA ILE A 446 -34.98 -8.00 34.66
C ILE A 446 -35.82 -9.01 33.89
N ARG A 447 -37.03 -9.29 34.36
CA ARG A 447 -38.03 -10.13 33.67
C ARG A 447 -39.07 -9.24 33.02
N GLY A 448 -39.54 -9.63 31.84
CA GLY A 448 -40.42 -8.78 31.03
C GLY A 448 -41.01 -9.51 29.82
N GLN A 449 -41.36 -8.75 28.80
CA GLN A 449 -41.76 -9.20 27.48
C GLN A 449 -41.04 -8.35 26.42
N GLN A 450 -40.75 -8.92 25.25
CA GLN A 450 -40.12 -8.22 24.13
C GLN A 450 -38.79 -7.50 24.48
N LEU A 451 -38.06 -7.95 25.51
CA LEU A 451 -36.78 -7.37 25.96
C LEU A 451 -35.60 -7.55 24.98
N LEU A 452 -35.84 -8.14 23.82
CA LEU A 452 -34.91 -8.26 22.68
C LEU A 452 -35.27 -7.30 21.52
N THR A 453 -35.96 -6.21 21.83
CA THR A 453 -36.26 -5.12 20.88
C THR A 453 -34.99 -4.31 20.58
N GLY A 454 -34.74 -3.98 19.31
CA GLY A 454 -33.51 -3.29 18.89
C GLY A 454 -32.28 -4.22 18.80
N GLN A 455 -31.08 -3.64 18.74
CA GLN A 455 -29.83 -4.40 18.82
C GLN A 455 -29.32 -4.46 20.27
N LYS A 456 -28.49 -5.47 20.60
CA LYS A 456 -27.90 -5.62 21.94
C LYS A 456 -26.98 -4.45 22.34
N SER A 457 -26.46 -3.69 21.38
CA SER A 457 -25.71 -2.45 21.56
C SER A 457 -26.55 -1.27 22.06
N ASP A 458 -27.86 -1.31 21.79
CA ASP A 458 -28.75 -0.15 21.92
C ASP A 458 -29.40 -0.13 23.32
N LEU A 459 -29.42 -1.30 23.98
CA LEU A 459 -29.99 -1.53 25.30
C LEU A 459 -29.20 -0.79 26.40
N ARG A 460 -29.84 0.18 27.06
CA ARG A 460 -29.28 0.86 28.24
C ARG A 460 -30.24 0.72 29.42
N ALA A 461 -29.72 0.23 30.54
CA ALA A 461 -30.48 0.04 31.78
C ALA A 461 -29.99 1.02 32.85
N PHE A 462 -30.92 1.68 33.53
CA PHE A 462 -30.66 2.69 34.56
C PHE A 462 -31.49 2.41 35.82
N LEU A 463 -30.93 2.73 36.99
CA LEU A 463 -31.62 2.73 38.28
C LEU A 463 -31.62 4.16 38.81
N GLY A 464 -32.80 4.79 38.82
CA GLY A 464 -32.91 6.24 38.91
C GLY A 464 -32.07 6.92 37.81
N VAL A 465 -31.00 7.61 38.22
CA VAL A 465 -30.08 8.32 37.32
C VAL A 465 -28.77 7.58 37.03
N GLN A 466 -28.52 6.42 37.65
CA GLN A 466 -27.25 5.69 37.52
C GLN A 466 -27.35 4.56 36.49
N SER A 467 -26.34 4.41 35.63
CA SER A 467 -26.30 3.37 34.60
C SER A 467 -25.80 2.02 35.15
N CYS A 468 -26.37 0.92 34.65
CA CYS A 468 -25.90 -0.43 34.93
C CYS A 468 -24.74 -0.81 33.99
N TYR A 469 -23.66 -1.37 34.51
CA TYR A 469 -22.39 -1.51 33.75
C TYR A 469 -22.28 -2.78 32.88
N SER A 470 -23.23 -3.71 32.96
CA SER A 470 -23.22 -4.94 32.14
C SER A 470 -24.63 -5.46 31.82
N ALA A 471 -25.39 -4.70 31.03
CA ALA A 471 -26.71 -5.13 30.54
C ALA A 471 -26.59 -6.17 29.42
N THR A 472 -27.24 -7.33 29.57
CA THR A 472 -27.19 -8.48 28.65
C THR A 472 -28.54 -9.17 28.55
N ALA A 473 -29.23 -9.03 27.42
CA ALA A 473 -30.48 -9.74 27.17
C ALA A 473 -30.23 -11.22 26.82
N ALA A 474 -30.84 -12.13 27.58
CA ALA A 474 -30.66 -13.58 27.49
C ALA A 474 -31.83 -14.25 26.73
N ALA A 475 -33.04 -13.75 26.90
CA ALA A 475 -34.25 -14.17 26.19
C ALA A 475 -35.21 -12.99 26.03
N SER A 476 -36.24 -13.11 25.18
CA SER A 476 -37.28 -12.07 25.02
C SER A 476 -38.04 -11.76 26.31
N ALA A 477 -38.03 -12.67 27.27
CA ALA A 477 -38.66 -12.51 28.58
C ALA A 477 -37.67 -12.22 29.75
N ALA A 478 -36.35 -12.20 29.49
CA ALA A 478 -35.35 -12.04 30.56
C ALA A 478 -34.02 -11.41 30.09
N ALA A 479 -33.57 -10.39 30.82
CA ALA A 479 -32.26 -9.77 30.69
C ALA A 479 -31.53 -9.70 32.04
N THR A 480 -30.21 -9.69 32.02
CA THR A 480 -29.36 -9.51 33.21
C THR A 480 -28.65 -8.16 33.17
N ALA A 481 -28.44 -7.54 34.34
CA ALA A 481 -27.73 -6.27 34.52
C ALA A 481 -26.88 -6.30 35.80
N ALA A 482 -25.96 -5.35 35.97
CA ALA A 482 -25.19 -5.18 37.21
C ALA A 482 -25.19 -3.72 37.68
N THR A 483 -25.46 -3.51 38.97
CA THR A 483 -25.66 -2.16 39.54
C THR A 483 -24.37 -1.42 39.81
N THR A 484 -24.37 -0.10 39.61
CA THR A 484 -23.33 0.82 40.07
C THR A 484 -23.60 1.29 41.51
N ALA A 485 -22.60 1.88 42.16
CA ALA A 485 -22.72 2.38 43.53
C ALA A 485 -23.59 3.65 43.58
N ALA A 486 -24.49 3.72 44.56
CA ALA A 486 -25.41 4.86 44.73
C ALA A 486 -24.92 5.84 45.80
N THR A 487 -24.91 7.13 45.48
CA THR A 487 -24.63 8.20 46.46
C THR A 487 -25.86 8.38 47.37
N ALA A 488 -25.71 8.14 48.67
CA ALA A 488 -26.81 8.17 49.62
C ALA A 488 -27.21 9.60 50.02
N THR A 489 -28.26 10.14 49.41
CA THR A 489 -28.89 11.41 49.83
C THR A 489 -29.90 11.15 50.94
N THR A 490 -29.60 11.54 52.18
CA THR A 490 -30.52 11.42 53.32
C THR A 490 -31.68 12.41 53.22
N ALA A 491 -32.89 11.92 52.97
CA ALA A 491 -34.11 12.71 53.09
C ALA A 491 -34.53 12.82 54.57
N THR A 492 -34.54 14.03 55.13
CA THR A 492 -35.14 14.32 56.44
C THR A 492 -36.56 14.85 56.28
N THR A 493 -37.53 14.17 56.88
CA THR A 493 -38.94 14.59 56.90
C THR A 493 -39.17 15.76 57.85
N ALA A 494 -39.90 16.78 57.38
CA ALA A 494 -40.42 17.86 58.21
C ALA A 494 -41.87 18.17 57.78
N ASP A 495 -42.82 17.98 58.70
CA ASP A 495 -44.23 18.31 58.48
C ASP A 495 -44.48 19.82 58.54
N SER A 496 -45.17 20.36 57.54
CA SER A 496 -46.25 21.35 57.72
C SER A 496 -46.96 21.63 56.39
N ALA A 497 -48.27 21.82 56.44
CA ALA A 497 -49.13 21.86 55.26
C ALA A 497 -49.35 23.28 54.69
N THR A 498 -49.56 23.36 53.38
CA THR A 498 -50.48 24.35 52.79
C THR A 498 -51.01 23.82 51.45
N THR A 499 -52.24 24.18 51.09
CA THR A 499 -52.99 23.58 49.97
C THR A 499 -53.48 24.67 49.00
N THR A 500 -54.08 24.25 47.88
CA THR A 500 -54.93 25.04 46.94
C THR A 500 -54.27 26.09 46.02
N THR A 501 -54.13 25.71 44.75
CA THR A 501 -54.73 26.33 43.51
C THR A 501 -54.60 27.86 43.26
N ALA A 502 -54.51 28.37 42.03
CA ALA A 502 -54.94 27.82 40.74
C ALA A 502 -54.17 28.33 39.49
N THR A 503 -54.47 27.68 38.36
CA THR A 503 -54.17 27.94 36.93
C THR A 503 -54.20 29.38 36.39
N ALA A 504 -53.28 29.71 35.46
CA ALA A 504 -53.45 30.52 34.23
C ALA A 504 -52.06 30.89 33.62
N ALA A 505 -51.83 31.04 32.30
CA ALA A 505 -52.55 30.65 31.09
C ALA A 505 -51.60 30.69 29.84
N THR A 506 -52.17 30.38 28.66
CA THR A 506 -51.66 30.55 27.27
C THR A 506 -50.66 31.70 27.02
N ALA A 507 -49.59 31.61 26.22
CA ALA A 507 -49.34 30.98 24.90
C ALA A 507 -49.74 31.81 23.64
N ALA A 508 -48.81 31.85 22.66
CA ALA A 508 -48.94 32.16 21.22
C ALA A 508 -49.12 33.61 20.70
N ALA A 509 -48.07 34.12 20.03
CA ALA A 509 -48.05 34.98 18.82
C ALA A 509 -46.61 34.93 18.26
N SER A 510 -46.30 34.24 17.14
CA SER A 510 -46.36 34.71 15.73
C SER A 510 -45.31 35.80 15.37
N ALA A 511 -44.76 35.89 14.15
CA ALA A 511 -45.12 35.27 12.85
C ALA A 511 -43.88 34.82 12.04
N ALA A 512 -44.05 34.44 10.76
CA ALA A 512 -43.01 33.81 9.91
C ALA A 512 -43.06 34.27 8.43
N ALA A 513 -42.01 33.90 7.66
CA ALA A 513 -41.87 34.02 6.20
C ALA A 513 -41.76 35.46 5.63
N THR A 514 -41.34 35.74 4.38
CA THR A 514 -41.18 34.90 3.15
C THR A 514 -39.99 35.38 2.29
N ALA A 515 -39.64 34.66 1.20
CA ALA A 515 -38.46 34.88 0.34
C ALA A 515 -38.74 35.60 -1.00
N ALA A 516 -37.68 36.09 -1.68
CA ALA A 516 -37.55 36.30 -3.15
C ALA A 516 -36.11 36.77 -3.54
N THR A 517 -35.68 36.98 -4.80
CA THR A 517 -35.47 36.08 -5.98
C THR A 517 -34.52 36.81 -6.99
N THR A 518 -33.75 36.08 -7.82
CA THR A 518 -33.18 36.49 -9.16
C THR A 518 -32.04 37.54 -9.34
N ALA A 519 -31.01 37.09 -10.09
CA ALA A 519 -30.45 37.67 -11.34
C ALA A 519 -29.42 38.85 -11.39
N ALA A 520 -28.22 38.49 -11.89
CA ALA A 520 -27.56 39.03 -13.11
C ALA A 520 -26.61 40.27 -13.13
N THR A 521 -25.58 40.12 -13.98
CA THR A 521 -24.82 41.13 -14.79
C THR A 521 -23.97 42.25 -14.16
N ALA A 522 -22.65 41.96 -14.08
CA ALA A 522 -21.59 42.49 -14.97
C ALA A 522 -20.93 43.89 -14.82
N THR A 523 -19.60 43.87 -15.08
CA THR A 523 -18.71 44.89 -15.72
C THR A 523 -18.21 46.15 -14.98
N THR A 524 -16.85 46.26 -14.97
CA THR A 524 -15.99 47.48 -15.07
C THR A 524 -16.01 48.56 -13.96
N ALA A 525 -14.96 49.39 -13.75
CA ALA A 525 -13.50 49.31 -13.95
C ALA A 525 -12.83 50.61 -13.41
N THR A 526 -11.49 50.64 -13.27
CA THR A 526 -10.61 51.87 -13.17
C THR A 526 -10.80 52.79 -11.94
N THR A 527 -9.86 53.60 -11.41
CA THR A 527 -8.39 53.82 -11.61
C THR A 527 -7.78 54.64 -10.45
N ALA A 528 -6.50 54.39 -10.10
CA ALA A 528 -5.50 55.35 -9.55
C ALA A 528 -5.80 56.07 -8.19
N ASP A 529 -4.87 56.74 -7.48
CA ASP A 529 -3.42 57.02 -7.69
C ASP A 529 -2.66 57.27 -6.35
N SER A 530 -1.31 57.25 -6.37
CA SER A 530 -0.33 58.03 -5.56
C SER A 530 -0.48 58.18 -4.01
N ALA A 531 0.45 57.69 -3.16
CA ALA A 531 1.79 58.27 -2.79
C ALA A 531 1.76 58.92 -1.36
N THR A 532 2.81 59.05 -0.52
CA THR A 532 4.16 58.45 -0.26
C THR A 532 4.48 58.74 1.26
N THR A 533 5.66 58.81 1.92
CA THR A 533 7.12 58.86 1.60
C THR A 533 7.97 58.61 2.88
N THR A 534 9.26 58.24 2.76
CA THR A 534 10.36 58.34 3.78
C THR A 534 10.22 57.47 5.08
N THR A 535 11.24 57.17 5.92
CA THR A 535 12.69 57.54 5.99
C THR A 535 13.60 56.42 6.59
N ALA A 536 14.92 56.68 6.57
CA ALA A 536 16.11 56.16 7.30
C ALA A 536 15.95 55.35 8.64
N THR A 537 16.94 54.54 9.10
CA THR A 537 18.42 54.55 8.89
C THR A 537 18.97 53.11 9.01
N ALA A 538 19.67 52.53 8.03
CA ALA A 538 21.14 52.44 7.85
C ALA A 538 21.95 52.10 9.12
N ALA A 539 23.04 51.32 9.10
CA ALA A 539 23.98 50.87 8.05
C ALA A 539 24.68 49.56 8.57
N THR A 540 25.61 48.79 7.98
CA THR A 540 26.28 48.47 6.67
C THR A 540 27.38 47.42 7.03
N ALA A 541 28.04 46.61 6.19
CA ALA A 541 27.96 46.06 4.82
C ALA A 541 29.15 45.04 4.73
N THR A 542 29.45 44.20 3.72
CA THR A 542 28.96 43.91 2.35
C THR A 542 29.20 42.38 2.14
N THR A 543 29.47 41.67 1.03
CA THR A 543 29.60 41.74 -0.46
C THR A 543 29.63 40.24 -0.90
N ALA A 544 29.41 39.76 -2.12
CA ALA A 544 28.71 40.16 -3.36
C ALA A 544 28.93 38.97 -4.35
N ALA A 545 28.14 38.66 -5.37
CA ALA A 545 26.91 39.24 -5.96
C ALA A 545 25.93 38.05 -6.29
N ALA A 546 25.03 37.98 -7.29
CA ALA A 546 24.69 38.83 -8.44
C ALA A 546 23.26 38.52 -8.97
N ALA A 547 22.84 39.26 -10.00
CA ALA A 547 22.13 38.82 -11.23
C ALA A 547 21.14 37.61 -11.18
N THR A 548 19.87 37.74 -11.60
CA THR A 548 19.07 38.92 -12.02
C THR A 548 17.56 38.67 -11.89
N ALA A 549 16.79 39.78 -11.98
CA ALA A 549 15.35 39.98 -11.92
C ALA A 549 14.34 38.94 -12.49
N THR A 550 13.17 38.92 -11.82
CA THR A 550 11.77 38.91 -12.32
C THR A 550 11.54 39.25 -13.81
N THR A 551 10.49 38.77 -14.52
CA THR A 551 9.07 39.21 -14.33
C THR A 551 7.97 38.33 -14.97
N THR A 552 6.82 38.25 -14.27
CA THR A 552 5.42 38.47 -14.73
C THR A 552 4.80 37.75 -15.96
N ALA A 553 3.84 36.87 -15.65
CA ALA A 553 2.52 36.57 -16.26
C ALA A 553 2.19 36.71 -17.77
N ALA A 554 1.60 35.63 -18.31
CA ALA A 554 0.44 35.48 -19.22
C ALA A 554 -0.13 36.72 -19.98
N ALA A 555 -0.63 36.63 -21.22
CA ALA A 555 -1.56 35.61 -21.73
C ALA A 555 -1.79 35.69 -23.27
N THR A 556 -2.23 34.59 -23.89
CA THR A 556 -2.98 34.57 -25.16
C THR A 556 -4.02 33.44 -25.15
N THR A 557 -5.02 33.53 -26.04
CA THR A 557 -6.34 32.89 -25.87
C THR A 557 -6.83 32.21 -27.17
N ALA A 558 -7.92 31.43 -27.07
CA ALA A 558 -8.63 30.70 -28.12
C ALA A 558 -7.87 29.46 -28.65
N ALA A 559 -8.47 28.26 -28.78
CA ALA A 559 -9.83 27.83 -29.15
C ALA A 559 -10.13 27.95 -30.65
N ALA A 560 -10.15 26.80 -31.33
CA ALA A 560 -10.60 26.65 -32.71
C ALA A 560 -11.34 25.31 -32.88
N THR A 561 -12.66 25.34 -32.77
CA THR A 561 -13.54 24.24 -33.17
C THR A 561 -13.80 24.31 -34.67
N THR A 562 -13.42 23.27 -35.43
CA THR A 562 -13.95 23.06 -36.78
C THR A 562 -14.24 21.58 -36.98
N ALA A 563 -15.47 21.25 -37.38
CA ALA A 563 -15.90 19.90 -37.72
C ALA A 563 -16.51 19.88 -39.14
N ALA A 564 -16.48 18.68 -39.75
CA ALA A 564 -17.34 18.22 -40.84
C ALA A 564 -17.40 19.01 -42.17
N THR A 565 -17.07 18.32 -43.27
CA THR A 565 -17.70 18.31 -44.63
C THR A 565 -16.74 17.56 -45.58
N ALA A 566 -17.14 16.87 -46.65
CA ALA A 566 -18.40 16.21 -47.06
C ALA A 566 -18.00 15.16 -48.15
N THR A 567 -18.43 13.90 -48.12
CA THR A 567 -19.68 13.33 -48.72
C THR A 567 -19.67 13.23 -50.27
N ILE A 568 -20.42 12.25 -50.82
CA ILE A 568 -20.56 11.81 -52.24
C ILE A 568 -19.54 10.69 -52.59
N ALA A 569 -19.81 9.38 -52.58
CA ALA A 569 -20.99 8.52 -52.83
C ALA A 569 -21.23 8.13 -54.31
N THR A 570 -21.46 6.83 -54.56
CA THR A 570 -22.43 6.25 -55.53
C THR A 570 -22.47 4.71 -55.47
N THR A 571 -23.69 4.13 -55.42
CA THR A 571 -24.14 2.82 -56.00
C THR A 571 -23.43 1.49 -55.64
N ALA A 572 -24.12 0.33 -55.52
CA ALA A 572 -25.56 0.04 -55.39
C ALA A 572 -25.79 -1.42 -54.90
N ASP A 573 -27.02 -1.68 -54.43
CA ASP A 573 -27.80 -2.93 -54.27
C ASP A 573 -27.14 -4.33 -54.32
N SER A 574 -27.42 -5.23 -53.36
CA SER A 574 -28.66 -6.04 -53.13
C SER A 574 -28.86 -7.16 -54.19
N ALA A 575 -29.26 -8.40 -53.88
CA ALA A 575 -29.89 -8.92 -52.66
C ALA A 575 -29.60 -10.42 -52.34
N THR A 576 -30.00 -10.79 -51.11
CA THR A 576 -30.34 -12.12 -50.52
C THR A 576 -30.89 -13.20 -51.46
N THR A 577 -30.81 -14.53 -51.21
CA THR A 577 -31.41 -15.33 -50.07
C THR A 577 -30.80 -16.76 -50.00
N THR A 578 -30.45 -17.40 -48.86
CA THR A 578 -31.24 -18.05 -47.76
C THR A 578 -31.49 -19.58 -47.92
N ALA A 579 -31.31 -20.34 -46.81
CA ALA A 579 -31.82 -21.70 -46.48
C ALA A 579 -31.37 -22.98 -47.23
N ALA A 580 -30.57 -23.79 -46.52
CA ALA A 580 -30.83 -25.16 -46.02
C ALA A 580 -31.46 -26.33 -46.86
N THR A 581 -30.91 -27.54 -46.58
CA THR A 581 -31.53 -28.90 -46.59
C THR A 581 -31.87 -29.68 -47.88
N ALA A 582 -30.97 -30.65 -48.19
CA ALA A 582 -31.22 -32.10 -48.40
C ALA A 582 -31.83 -32.70 -49.71
N ALA A 583 -31.51 -34.00 -49.92
CA ALA A 583 -32.09 -34.99 -50.87
C ALA A 583 -31.71 -34.85 -52.39
N THR A 584 -31.61 -35.89 -53.25
CA THR A 584 -31.63 -37.39 -53.12
C THR A 584 -30.98 -38.12 -54.33
N ALA A 585 -30.71 -39.44 -54.13
CA ALA A 585 -30.51 -40.62 -55.02
C ALA A 585 -30.94 -40.62 -56.54
N ALA A 586 -30.64 -41.63 -57.40
CA ALA A 586 -29.58 -42.67 -57.55
C ALA A 586 -29.87 -43.63 -58.76
N THR A 587 -28.84 -44.22 -59.42
CA THR A 587 -28.84 -45.45 -60.32
C THR A 587 -27.37 -45.73 -60.78
N ALA A 588 -26.77 -46.92 -61.04
CA ALA A 588 -27.12 -48.27 -61.55
C ALA A 588 -26.74 -48.49 -63.05
N THR A 589 -26.12 -49.59 -63.56
CA THR A 589 -25.62 -50.87 -62.97
C THR A 589 -24.67 -51.68 -63.93
N THR A 590 -23.77 -52.52 -63.37
CA THR A 590 -23.16 -53.79 -63.90
C THR A 590 -22.33 -53.90 -65.21
N ALA A 591 -21.25 -54.71 -65.14
CA ALA A 591 -20.65 -55.50 -66.25
C ALA A 591 -19.98 -56.79 -65.69
N THR A 592 -19.81 -57.84 -66.49
CA THR A 592 -19.57 -59.23 -65.98
C THR A 592 -18.63 -60.10 -66.86
N ALA A 593 -18.05 -61.13 -66.23
CA ALA A 593 -17.44 -62.36 -66.81
C ALA A 593 -15.94 -62.39 -67.19
N ALA A 594 -15.37 -63.61 -67.14
CA ALA A 594 -14.01 -64.01 -67.55
C ALA A 594 -14.09 -65.02 -68.73
N PRO A 595 -12.98 -65.47 -69.37
CA PRO A 595 -12.28 -66.70 -68.87
C PRO A 595 -10.77 -66.87 -69.25
N THR A 596 -10.13 -67.95 -68.73
CA THR A 596 -9.04 -68.85 -69.28
C THR A 596 -7.96 -68.34 -70.28
N ALA A 597 -6.69 -68.82 -70.32
CA ALA A 597 -5.85 -69.74 -69.53
C ALA A 597 -4.36 -69.59 -70.00
N THR A 598 -3.30 -70.09 -69.30
CA THR A 598 -2.60 -71.39 -69.54
C THR A 598 -1.38 -71.55 -68.58
N THR A 599 -0.83 -72.76 -68.43
CA THR A 599 0.28 -73.24 -67.55
C THR A 599 1.70 -72.82 -68.02
N ALA A 600 2.85 -73.08 -67.35
CA ALA A 600 3.23 -74.16 -66.41
C ALA A 600 4.38 -73.81 -65.39
N ALA A 601 4.86 -74.82 -64.65
CA ALA A 601 5.82 -74.77 -63.53
C ALA A 601 7.31 -74.97 -63.99
N THR A 602 8.39 -75.12 -63.18
CA THR A 602 8.52 -75.71 -61.82
C THR A 602 9.84 -75.35 -61.10
N ALA A 603 9.80 -75.33 -59.75
CA ALA A 603 10.87 -75.63 -58.78
C ALA A 603 12.30 -75.02 -58.92
N THR A 604 12.66 -74.12 -57.97
CA THR A 604 13.96 -74.22 -57.26
C THR A 604 13.89 -73.50 -55.89
N THR A 605 13.58 -74.23 -54.82
CA THR A 605 13.37 -73.64 -53.48
C THR A 605 14.02 -74.49 -52.40
N ALA A 606 15.10 -74.00 -51.77
CA ALA A 606 15.72 -74.64 -50.60
C ALA A 606 16.67 -73.72 -49.81
N ALA A 607 17.58 -73.01 -50.50
CA ALA A 607 18.75 -72.39 -49.85
C ALA A 607 18.50 -70.99 -49.24
N ALA A 608 17.55 -70.22 -49.75
CA ALA A 608 17.41 -68.79 -49.41
C ALA A 608 16.68 -68.52 -48.07
N THR A 609 15.85 -69.45 -47.60
CA THR A 609 14.93 -69.23 -46.46
C THR A 609 15.57 -69.38 -45.08
N ALA A 610 16.80 -69.92 -44.97
CA ALA A 610 17.50 -70.01 -43.70
C ALA A 610 18.17 -68.68 -43.26
N ALA A 611 18.66 -67.88 -44.22
CA ALA A 611 19.45 -66.68 -43.95
C ALA A 611 18.62 -65.48 -43.44
N SER A 612 17.36 -65.36 -43.86
CA SER A 612 16.46 -64.27 -43.48
C SER A 612 15.86 -64.42 -42.07
N ALA A 613 15.72 -65.65 -41.57
CA ALA A 613 15.17 -65.90 -40.23
C ALA A 613 16.14 -65.47 -39.10
N ALA A 614 17.45 -65.66 -39.30
CA ALA A 614 18.48 -65.33 -38.32
C ALA A 614 18.75 -63.82 -38.18
N THR A 615 18.60 -63.06 -39.27
CA THR A 615 18.72 -61.59 -39.26
C THR A 615 17.50 -60.92 -38.61
N ALA A 616 16.30 -61.48 -38.78
CA ALA A 616 15.10 -60.98 -38.11
C ALA A 616 15.15 -61.13 -36.58
N THR A 617 15.62 -62.28 -36.08
CA THR A 617 15.71 -62.54 -34.63
C THR A 617 16.79 -61.72 -33.93
N THR A 618 17.93 -61.48 -34.58
CA THR A 618 19.00 -60.61 -34.02
C THR A 618 18.59 -59.13 -34.00
N ALA A 619 17.89 -58.63 -35.02
CA ALA A 619 17.33 -57.28 -35.00
C ALA A 619 16.29 -57.08 -33.88
N ALA A 620 15.39 -58.05 -33.67
CA ALA A 620 14.40 -58.01 -32.59
C ALA A 620 15.04 -58.00 -31.19
N ALA A 621 16.09 -58.80 -30.98
CA ALA A 621 16.82 -58.83 -29.71
C ALA A 621 17.53 -57.51 -29.40
N ALA A 622 18.13 -56.86 -30.41
CA ALA A 622 18.77 -55.55 -30.26
C ALA A 622 17.74 -54.45 -29.91
N ALA A 623 16.58 -54.45 -30.57
CA ALA A 623 15.48 -53.52 -30.27
C ALA A 623 14.94 -53.70 -28.85
N ALA A 624 14.70 -54.95 -28.42
CA ALA A 624 14.23 -55.26 -27.06
C ALA A 624 15.25 -54.83 -25.98
N THR A 625 16.54 -55.06 -26.22
CA THR A 625 17.62 -54.63 -25.31
C THR A 625 17.69 -53.11 -25.18
N THR A 626 17.52 -52.39 -26.30
CA THR A 626 17.53 -50.91 -26.33
C THR A 626 16.29 -50.32 -25.63
N ALA A 627 15.12 -50.95 -25.77
CA ALA A 627 13.92 -50.56 -25.03
C ALA A 627 14.08 -50.79 -23.51
N ALA A 628 14.71 -51.90 -23.10
CA ALA A 628 14.95 -52.21 -21.69
C ALA A 628 15.94 -51.25 -21.01
N THR A 629 17.00 -50.83 -21.71
CA THR A 629 17.95 -49.82 -21.19
C THR A 629 17.32 -48.43 -21.13
N ALA A 630 16.49 -48.04 -22.11
CA ALA A 630 15.73 -46.80 -22.06
C ALA A 630 14.70 -46.79 -20.90
N ALA A 631 14.00 -47.91 -20.66
CA ALA A 631 13.08 -48.05 -19.55
C ALA A 631 13.78 -47.92 -18.19
N THR A 632 14.90 -48.61 -17.98
CA THR A 632 15.68 -48.52 -16.72
C THR A 632 16.28 -47.13 -16.51
N ALA A 633 16.77 -46.46 -17.55
CA ALA A 633 17.23 -45.07 -17.46
C ALA A 633 16.09 -44.11 -17.06
N THR A 634 14.90 -44.29 -17.63
CA THR A 634 13.70 -43.51 -17.30
C THR A 634 13.26 -43.75 -15.85
N THR A 635 13.28 -45.01 -15.38
CA THR A 635 12.99 -45.35 -13.98
C THR A 635 14.00 -44.74 -13.01
N ALA A 636 15.31 -44.77 -13.34
CA ALA A 636 16.36 -44.16 -12.53
C ALA A 636 16.24 -42.63 -12.45
N ALA A 637 15.86 -41.96 -13.54
CA ALA A 637 15.57 -40.53 -13.53
C ALA A 637 14.34 -40.20 -12.65
N ALA A 638 13.30 -41.03 -12.70
CA ALA A 638 12.11 -40.87 -11.87
C ALA A 638 12.39 -41.06 -10.37
N THR A 639 13.23 -42.02 -9.98
CA THR A 639 13.64 -42.19 -8.56
C THR A 639 14.61 -41.10 -8.08
N ALA A 640 15.47 -40.57 -8.96
CA ALA A 640 16.27 -39.39 -8.64
C ALA A 640 15.39 -38.14 -8.41
N ALA A 641 14.38 -37.93 -9.25
CA ALA A 641 13.44 -36.81 -9.11
C ALA A 641 12.57 -36.92 -7.85
N SER A 642 12.09 -38.11 -7.48
CA SER A 642 11.32 -38.31 -6.26
C SER A 642 12.18 -38.17 -4.99
N ALA A 643 13.43 -38.65 -5.00
CA ALA A 643 14.38 -38.44 -3.91
C ALA A 643 14.74 -36.96 -3.71
N ALA A 644 14.94 -36.22 -4.80
CA ALA A 644 15.14 -34.76 -4.75
C ALA A 644 13.90 -34.07 -4.14
N THR A 645 12.70 -34.39 -4.64
CA THR A 645 11.43 -33.82 -4.15
C THR A 645 11.21 -34.09 -2.65
N ALA A 646 11.49 -35.31 -2.18
CA ALA A 646 11.41 -35.66 -0.77
C ALA A 646 12.43 -34.88 0.09
N THR A 647 13.62 -34.62 -0.44
CA THR A 647 14.65 -33.82 0.24
C THR A 647 14.22 -32.35 0.37
N THR A 648 13.63 -31.77 -0.69
CA THR A 648 13.08 -30.40 -0.65
C THR A 648 11.90 -30.30 0.33
N ALA A 649 11.02 -31.31 0.37
CA ALA A 649 9.91 -31.36 1.33
C ALA A 649 10.40 -31.45 2.79
N ALA A 650 11.45 -32.23 3.06
CA ALA A 650 12.07 -32.30 4.39
C ALA A 650 12.70 -30.97 4.81
N ALA A 651 13.37 -30.26 3.88
CA ALA A 651 13.93 -28.93 4.14
C ALA A 651 12.84 -27.87 4.40
N ALA A 652 11.73 -27.91 3.66
CA ALA A 652 10.57 -27.05 3.90
C ALA A 652 9.91 -27.32 5.26
N ALA A 653 9.76 -28.59 5.65
CA ALA A 653 9.24 -28.98 6.96
C ALA A 653 10.15 -28.51 8.11
N ALA A 654 11.48 -28.68 7.97
CA ALA A 654 12.44 -28.18 8.96
C ALA A 654 12.42 -26.64 9.08
N THR A 655 12.30 -25.93 7.97
CA THR A 655 12.16 -24.46 7.95
C THR A 655 10.87 -24.01 8.62
N THR A 656 9.76 -24.74 8.41
CA THR A 656 8.46 -24.47 9.05
C THR A 656 8.48 -24.73 10.55
N ALA A 657 9.19 -25.77 11.00
CA ALA A 657 9.41 -26.02 12.43
C ALA A 657 10.27 -24.91 13.08
N ALA A 658 11.29 -24.41 12.38
CA ALA A 658 12.15 -23.32 12.86
C ALA A 658 11.41 -21.97 12.97
N THR A 659 10.53 -21.65 12.02
CA THR A 659 9.69 -20.44 12.10
C THR A 659 8.60 -20.56 13.17
N ALA A 660 8.01 -21.74 13.37
CA ALA A 660 7.10 -21.98 14.49
C ALA A 660 7.79 -21.82 15.86
N ALA A 661 9.04 -22.28 16.00
CA ALA A 661 9.83 -22.12 17.22
C ALA A 661 10.19 -20.65 17.50
N THR A 662 10.60 -19.89 16.49
CA THR A 662 10.87 -18.44 16.65
C THR A 662 9.59 -17.64 16.92
N ALA A 663 8.46 -17.96 16.27
CA ALA A 663 7.16 -17.34 16.57
C ALA A 663 6.71 -17.62 18.02
N THR A 664 6.87 -18.85 18.51
CA THR A 664 6.57 -19.22 19.91
C THR A 664 7.47 -18.46 20.89
N THR A 665 8.76 -18.30 20.56
CA THR A 665 9.71 -17.53 21.37
C THR A 665 9.37 -16.03 21.38
N ALA A 666 8.95 -15.46 20.25
CA ALA A 666 8.50 -14.08 20.14
C ALA A 666 7.19 -13.81 20.90
N ALA A 667 6.26 -14.77 20.91
CA ALA A 667 5.05 -14.69 21.73
C ALA A 667 5.38 -14.70 23.23
N ALA A 668 6.35 -15.52 23.65
CA ALA A 668 6.81 -15.58 25.05
C ALA A 668 7.50 -14.27 25.49
N THR A 669 8.31 -13.64 24.64
CA THR A 669 8.93 -12.34 24.96
C THR A 669 7.95 -11.17 24.89
N ALA A 670 6.94 -11.23 24.01
CA ALA A 670 5.83 -10.26 24.02
C ALA A 670 5.00 -10.37 25.31
N ALA A 671 4.72 -11.59 25.79
CA ALA A 671 3.99 -11.81 27.03
C ALA A 671 4.77 -11.34 28.28
N SER A 672 6.09 -11.60 28.34
CA SER A 672 6.91 -11.10 29.47
C SER A 672 7.07 -9.58 29.43
N ALA A 673 7.19 -8.97 28.25
CA ALA A 673 7.17 -7.51 28.09
C ALA A 673 5.83 -6.90 28.56
N ALA A 674 4.69 -7.44 28.13
CA ALA A 674 3.37 -6.97 28.57
C ALA A 674 3.16 -7.09 30.09
N THR A 675 3.70 -8.15 30.70
CA THR A 675 3.69 -8.34 32.16
C THR A 675 4.52 -7.26 32.86
N ALA A 676 5.70 -6.92 32.33
CA ALA A 676 6.55 -5.85 32.85
C ALA A 676 5.90 -4.45 32.71
N THR A 677 5.26 -4.15 31.57
CA THR A 677 4.52 -2.90 31.38
C THR A 677 3.34 -2.77 32.35
N THR A 678 2.67 -3.88 32.68
CA THR A 678 1.57 -3.91 33.66
C THR A 678 2.07 -3.67 35.10
N ALA A 679 3.26 -4.18 35.45
CA ALA A 679 3.90 -3.89 36.73
C ALA A 679 4.39 -2.43 36.85
N ALA A 680 4.84 -1.83 35.74
CA ALA A 680 5.17 -0.40 35.68
C ALA A 680 3.92 0.48 35.79
N ALA A 681 2.83 0.13 35.12
CA ALA A 681 1.57 0.88 35.19
C ALA A 681 0.96 0.86 36.61
N THR A 682 1.00 -0.26 37.32
CA THR A 682 0.50 -0.35 38.69
C THR A 682 1.36 0.41 39.71
N THR A 683 2.68 0.48 39.52
CA THR A 683 3.54 1.34 40.36
C THR A 683 3.34 2.84 40.11
N VAL A 684 3.07 3.26 38.88
CA VAL A 684 2.71 4.66 38.55
C VAL A 684 1.31 5.03 39.10
N ALA A 685 0.34 4.12 39.05
CA ALA A 685 -0.99 4.36 39.64
C ALA A 685 -0.94 4.48 41.18
N ALA A 686 -0.06 3.72 41.84
CA ALA A 686 0.17 3.80 43.27
C ALA A 686 0.78 5.14 43.71
N THR A 687 1.74 5.69 42.95
CA THR A 687 2.34 6.99 43.28
C THR A 687 1.39 8.16 42.98
N ALA A 688 0.58 8.08 41.92
CA ALA A 688 -0.45 9.08 41.62
C ALA A 688 -1.54 9.16 42.71
N THR A 689 -1.98 8.02 43.25
CA THR A 689 -2.99 7.98 44.33
C THR A 689 -2.47 8.54 45.66
N THR A 690 -1.17 8.40 45.97
CA THR A 690 -0.56 9.08 47.12
C THR A 690 -0.42 10.59 46.96
N ALA A 691 -0.40 11.13 45.73
CA ALA A 691 -0.29 12.57 45.49
C ALA A 691 -1.64 13.31 45.56
N ALA A 692 -2.74 12.66 45.13
CA ALA A 692 -4.08 13.27 45.12
C ALA A 692 -4.70 13.43 46.53
N ALA A 693 -4.24 12.66 47.52
CA ALA A 693 -4.78 12.68 48.88
C ALA A 693 -4.39 13.91 49.72
N ALA A 694 -3.49 14.77 49.23
CA ALA A 694 -2.89 15.86 50.00
C ALA A 694 -3.48 17.27 49.76
N THR A 695 -4.38 17.44 48.79
CA THR A 695 -4.77 18.77 48.25
C THR A 695 -6.27 19.04 48.18
N ALA A 696 -7.10 18.29 48.91
CA ALA A 696 -8.56 18.43 48.92
C ALA A 696 -9.14 18.72 50.33
N ALA A 697 -8.66 19.78 50.98
CA ALA A 697 -9.09 20.17 52.33
C ALA A 697 -9.30 21.70 52.49
N ALA A 698 -10.11 22.31 51.61
CA ALA A 698 -10.49 23.72 51.71
C ALA A 698 -11.89 24.01 51.12
N SER A 699 -12.57 25.02 51.68
CA SER A 699 -13.80 25.67 51.21
C SER A 699 -15.02 24.79 50.88
N ALA A 700 -16.07 24.94 51.68
CA ALA A 700 -17.44 24.55 51.34
C ALA A 700 -18.35 25.79 51.34
N THR A 701 -19.14 25.95 50.28
CA THR A 701 -20.32 26.84 50.21
C THR A 701 -21.32 26.23 49.24
N ALA A 702 -22.61 26.24 49.61
CA ALA A 702 -23.68 25.63 48.82
C ALA A 702 -24.70 26.68 48.37
N THR A 703 -25.06 26.63 47.08
CA THR A 703 -26.29 27.26 46.56
C THR A 703 -26.91 26.34 45.50
N THR A 704 -28.24 26.30 45.45
CA THR A 704 -29.04 25.41 44.61
C THR A 704 -29.05 25.79 43.13
N CYS A 705 -29.16 24.80 42.24
CA CYS A 705 -29.52 25.01 40.84
C CYS A 705 -30.61 24.01 40.40
N THR A 706 -31.63 24.47 39.69
CA THR A 706 -32.78 23.69 39.22
C THR A 706 -32.42 22.90 37.95
N MET A 707 -32.79 21.61 37.91
CA MET A 707 -32.57 20.75 36.74
C MET A 707 -33.56 21.07 35.60
N LEU A 708 -33.02 21.47 34.45
CA LEU A 708 -33.73 21.49 33.17
C LEU A 708 -33.56 20.13 32.49
N VAL A 709 -34.64 19.36 32.31
CA VAL A 709 -34.56 18.04 31.69
C VAL A 709 -34.46 18.16 30.17
N LEU A 710 -33.25 17.97 29.64
CA LEU A 710 -33.04 17.71 28.22
C LEU A 710 -33.17 16.21 27.96
N VAL A 711 -34.17 15.83 27.16
CA VAL A 711 -34.36 14.46 26.67
C VAL A 711 -33.24 14.13 25.68
N SER A 712 -32.54 13.01 25.89
CA SER A 712 -31.56 12.46 24.95
C SER A 712 -31.94 11.03 24.59
N GLN A 713 -31.87 10.69 23.31
CA GLN A 713 -32.55 9.53 22.74
C GLN A 713 -31.67 8.27 22.77
N ALA A 714 -32.14 7.27 23.49
CA ALA A 714 -31.75 5.86 23.42
C ALA A 714 -32.88 5.04 24.06
N LEU A 715 -32.95 3.73 23.79
CA LEU A 715 -33.91 2.83 24.47
C LEU A 715 -33.56 2.71 25.96
N SER A 716 -34.08 3.65 26.74
CA SER A 716 -33.66 3.90 28.11
C SER A 716 -34.61 3.17 29.05
N ILE A 717 -34.19 1.97 29.47
CA ILE A 717 -34.89 1.18 30.47
C ILE A 717 -34.61 1.84 31.83
N VAL A 718 -35.36 2.89 32.13
CA VAL A 718 -35.31 3.64 33.39
C VAL A 718 -36.15 2.89 34.43
N ILE A 719 -35.49 2.39 35.46
CA ILE A 719 -36.10 1.66 36.56
C ILE A 719 -36.14 2.61 37.75
N VAL A 720 -37.37 2.91 38.20
CA VAL A 720 -37.70 3.86 39.28
C VAL A 720 -37.74 3.14 40.62
#